data_AF-A0A8T5JPI7-F1
#
_entry.id   AF-A0A8T5JPI7-F1
#
_cell.length_a   1.000
_cell.length_b   1.000
_cell.length_c   1.000
_cell.angle_alpha   90.00
_cell.angle_beta   90.00
_cell.angle_gamma   90.00
#
_symmetry.space_group_name_H-M   'P 1'
#
loop_
_entity.id
_entity.type
_entity.pdbx_description
1 polymer ?
#
loop_
_entity_poly.entity_id
_entity_poly.type
_entity_poly.pdbx_seq_one_letter_code
_entity_poly.pdbx_strand_id
1 'polypeptide(L)'
;MFLSILFFLITAIGLGFLIDLFIKDWNADFIEKLVIRLGAGTLFIPIFGVLFNHLRIQIFWPIFLGLAVVIVIISVYYRSEVLISDLVKFIKQFSSFKIKKSQVYTLLVILIFAISAYMYIQGSFNYPWFENGDPYSYALDTKYISIHKTFEIPFHFTHFSQPYPQGYQIVMALLHQTNDSIYGSMKFFNALFVSLSILFFFFFARKLFDSDSKAFWATITLAAIPAWLSHFVFALNFNMAFMFLIFYALLAIKENKNWKYLAGLFFGAIILSHFYTSVVIASLLAIFYILKVLSTKKFNKDYLDAYLIGFFIGLVFWVPALIKFWDVLTGDVRRVEAGGINVFIPLIEKIISSLTFQILTAVIIIILVAIYLTSKSWFKFVKQFLDKKFVPLIIYLGVFILSLAVLIIPSEKIMYSKGSASRVYTFADFFIAQNGNMINNPIGIGWLPMFFFMLGLVLLLIHFKKLFKEKNIHLLIILTWVIFSFIGVMGASLSIGFVPFRMWTFFGMSLALVVGYSIHICLASFNSFISNNNIRFLVKLLFIFLILIFMYSSSFSPKYWHNTAIWPEHQIMEPQAQQLFIWMRDGGLPKDSTVLPFCNYPSLVLGYDMLSKPWETKELVDRTYLSSDPDHFFKTSLNQSLEENYNFLKKYGYNYTVLGVDCIIKLKVNETKLINRVNEMTESDKFTLVQSTSSELLFKIN
;
A
#
# COMPACT_ATOMS: atom_id res chain seq x y z
N MET A 1 -0.49 22.58 -5.07
CA MET A 1 -0.92 21.27 -5.63
C MET A 1 -0.45 21.05 -7.07
N PHE A 2 -0.82 21.89 -8.04
CA PHE A 2 -0.44 21.70 -9.46
C PHE A 2 1.07 21.46 -9.66
N LEU A 3 1.92 22.25 -8.99
CA LEU A 3 3.37 22.09 -9.05
C LEU A 3 3.82 20.69 -8.60
N SER A 4 3.27 20.16 -7.50
CA SER A 4 3.55 18.79 -7.05
C SER A 4 3.10 17.73 -8.03
N ILE A 5 1.96 17.93 -8.71
CA ILE A 5 1.49 16.98 -9.73
C ILE A 5 2.46 16.97 -10.90
N LEU A 6 2.91 18.14 -11.36
CA LEU A 6 3.89 18.26 -12.43
C LEU A 6 5.24 17.64 -12.02
N PHE A 7 5.73 17.96 -10.82
CA PHE A 7 6.94 17.37 -10.24
C PHE A 7 6.83 15.84 -10.17
N PHE A 8 5.71 15.31 -9.69
CA PHE A 8 5.46 13.87 -9.63
C PHE A 8 5.56 13.23 -11.01
N LEU A 9 4.82 13.76 -11.99
CA LEU A 9 4.78 13.18 -13.34
C LEU A 9 6.17 13.21 -13.99
N ILE A 10 6.87 14.34 -13.93
CA ILE A 10 8.21 14.47 -14.52
C ILE A 10 9.20 13.54 -13.82
N THR A 11 9.22 13.53 -12.48
CA THR A 11 10.18 12.75 -11.71
C THR A 11 9.91 11.25 -11.83
N ALA A 12 8.66 10.82 -11.66
CA ALA A 12 8.30 9.41 -11.75
C ALA A 12 8.44 8.85 -13.18
N ILE A 13 8.08 9.61 -14.22
CA ILE A 13 8.33 9.16 -15.60
C ILE A 13 9.84 9.18 -15.88
N GLY A 14 10.55 10.23 -15.48
CA GLY A 14 11.98 10.41 -15.74
C GLY A 14 12.85 9.36 -15.09
N LEU A 15 12.63 9.06 -13.80
CA LEU A 15 13.28 7.91 -13.14
C LEU A 15 12.86 6.58 -13.77
N GLY A 16 11.63 6.50 -14.29
CA GLY A 16 11.12 5.33 -15.02
C GLY A 16 11.94 4.97 -16.27
N PHE A 17 12.62 5.94 -16.90
CA PHE A 17 13.50 5.69 -18.05
C PHE A 17 14.74 4.85 -17.70
N LEU A 18 15.01 4.58 -16.41
CA LEU A 18 15.99 3.55 -16.02
C LEU A 18 15.64 2.18 -16.63
N ILE A 19 14.35 1.87 -16.83
CA ILE A 19 13.93 0.62 -17.50
C ILE A 19 14.60 0.49 -18.87
N ASP A 20 14.68 1.55 -19.65
CA ASP A 20 15.22 1.53 -21.01
C ASP A 20 16.75 1.30 -21.05
N LEU A 21 17.43 1.61 -19.94
CA LEU A 21 18.84 1.28 -19.75
C LEU A 21 19.03 -0.23 -19.50
N PHE A 22 18.12 -0.84 -18.74
CA PHE A 22 18.18 -2.28 -18.44
C PHE A 22 17.61 -3.16 -19.56
N ILE A 23 16.55 -2.71 -20.24
CA ILE A 23 15.74 -3.53 -21.16
C ILE A 23 15.86 -2.98 -22.58
N LYS A 24 16.64 -3.69 -23.43
CA LYS A 24 16.85 -3.27 -24.83
C LYS A 24 15.63 -3.47 -25.72
N ASP A 25 14.97 -4.61 -25.58
CA ASP A 25 13.95 -5.07 -26.50
C ASP A 25 12.59 -5.15 -25.82
N TRP A 26 12.14 -4.03 -25.25
CA TRP A 26 10.85 -3.98 -24.57
C TRP A 26 9.72 -3.97 -25.61
N ASN A 27 9.17 -5.16 -25.87
CA ASN A 27 8.04 -5.35 -26.78
C ASN A 27 6.71 -4.98 -26.11
N ALA A 28 6.44 -3.69 -26.04
CA ALA A 28 5.23 -3.10 -25.48
C ALA A 28 4.79 -1.90 -26.33
N ASP A 29 3.51 -1.58 -26.31
CA ASP A 29 3.02 -0.34 -26.92
C ASP A 29 3.44 0.90 -26.11
N PHE A 30 3.36 2.08 -26.72
CA PHE A 30 3.81 3.32 -26.08
C PHE A 30 3.09 3.62 -24.76
N ILE A 31 1.79 3.33 -24.66
CA ILE A 31 0.98 3.63 -23.47
C ILE A 31 1.39 2.67 -22.34
N GLU A 32 1.54 1.38 -22.63
CA GLU A 32 2.09 0.41 -21.68
C GLU A 32 3.45 0.85 -21.17
N LYS A 33 4.36 1.25 -22.07
CA LYS A 33 5.69 1.74 -21.67
C LYS A 33 5.60 2.94 -20.75
N LEU A 34 4.77 3.93 -21.09
CA LEU A 34 4.60 5.14 -20.30
C LEU A 34 4.05 4.83 -18.89
N VAL A 35 3.03 3.99 -18.80
CA VAL A 35 2.42 3.60 -17.51
C VAL A 35 3.41 2.81 -16.66
N ILE A 36 4.11 1.83 -17.23
CA ILE A 36 5.09 1.05 -16.48
C ILE A 36 6.30 1.92 -16.07
N ARG A 37 6.72 2.90 -16.89
CA ARG A 37 7.75 3.89 -16.49
C ARG A 37 7.28 4.75 -15.31
N LEU A 38 6.08 5.33 -15.38
CA LEU A 38 5.49 6.11 -14.29
C LEU A 38 5.49 5.30 -12.98
N GLY A 39 5.07 4.04 -13.06
CA GLY A 39 5.02 3.17 -11.90
C GLY A 39 6.41 2.82 -11.35
N ALA A 40 7.34 2.46 -12.23
CA ALA A 40 8.69 2.10 -11.87
C ALA A 40 9.47 3.25 -11.24
N GLY A 41 9.40 4.45 -11.81
CA GLY A 41 10.07 5.60 -11.22
C GLY A 41 9.50 5.99 -9.87
N THR A 42 8.20 5.79 -9.65
CA THR A 42 7.61 5.95 -8.30
C THR A 42 8.22 4.95 -7.30
N LEU A 43 8.45 3.70 -7.70
CA LEU A 43 9.13 2.69 -6.87
C LEU A 43 10.63 2.93 -6.70
N PHE A 44 11.30 3.65 -7.61
CA PHE A 44 12.71 4.01 -7.42
C PHE A 44 12.92 5.11 -6.38
N ILE A 45 11.92 5.96 -6.13
CA ILE A 45 12.00 7.04 -5.13
C ILE A 45 12.33 6.51 -3.72
N PRO A 46 11.62 5.51 -3.15
CA PRO A 46 11.99 4.91 -1.86
C PRO A 46 13.43 4.40 -1.81
N ILE A 47 13.89 3.74 -2.88
CA ILE A 47 15.24 3.17 -2.94
C ILE A 47 16.29 4.27 -2.91
N PHE A 48 16.15 5.29 -3.78
CA PHE A 48 17.06 6.43 -3.80
C PHE A 48 17.00 7.23 -2.51
N GLY A 49 15.82 7.43 -1.91
CA GLY A 49 15.69 8.14 -0.64
C GLY A 49 16.43 7.44 0.50
N VAL A 50 16.32 6.11 0.61
CA VAL A 50 17.08 5.32 1.60
C VAL A 50 18.58 5.39 1.34
N LEU A 51 19.01 5.19 0.09
CA LEU A 51 20.42 5.26 -0.29
C LEU A 51 21.02 6.66 -0.03
N PHE A 52 20.33 7.71 -0.46
CA PHE A 52 20.75 9.09 -0.25
C PHE A 52 20.90 9.41 1.22
N ASN A 53 19.93 9.02 2.04
CA ASN A 53 19.98 9.24 3.47
C ASN A 53 21.23 8.60 4.12
N HIS A 54 21.54 7.34 3.78
CA HIS A 54 22.74 6.66 4.27
C HIS A 54 24.04 7.28 3.74
N LEU A 55 24.02 7.80 2.52
CA LEU A 55 25.14 8.54 1.91
C LEU A 55 25.20 10.01 2.37
N ARG A 56 24.37 10.42 3.34
CA ARG A 56 24.25 11.81 3.82
C ARG A 56 23.88 12.82 2.72
N ILE A 57 23.26 12.35 1.64
CA ILE A 57 22.63 13.17 0.61
C ILE A 57 21.21 13.49 1.08
N GLN A 58 20.85 14.77 1.03
CA GLN A 58 19.52 15.24 1.45
C GLN A 58 18.41 14.65 0.57
N ILE A 59 17.31 14.24 1.21
CA ILE A 59 16.07 13.84 0.55
C ILE A 59 15.34 15.11 0.08
N PHE A 60 15.82 15.70 -1.02
CA PHE A 60 15.41 17.02 -1.51
C PHE A 60 14.90 16.96 -2.95
N TRP A 61 13.71 17.53 -3.21
CA TRP A 61 13.04 17.40 -4.51
C TRP A 61 13.85 17.82 -5.75
N PRO A 62 14.71 18.87 -5.72
CA PRO A 62 15.53 19.22 -6.88
C PRO A 62 16.60 18.18 -7.20
N ILE A 63 17.10 17.44 -6.19
CA ILE A 63 18.06 16.34 -6.40
C ILE A 63 17.36 15.21 -7.16
N PHE A 64 16.13 14.86 -6.77
CA PHE A 64 15.34 13.84 -7.46
C PHE A 64 14.94 14.27 -8.87
N LEU A 65 14.55 15.53 -9.06
CA LEU A 65 14.24 16.07 -10.38
C LEU A 65 15.48 16.08 -11.29
N GLY A 66 16.62 16.54 -10.78
CA GLY A 66 17.90 16.55 -11.50
C GLY A 66 18.33 15.15 -11.90
N LEU A 67 18.23 14.18 -10.98
CA LEU A 67 18.49 12.77 -11.27
C LEU A 67 17.56 12.23 -12.37
N ALA A 68 16.25 12.54 -12.30
CA ALA A 68 15.28 12.13 -13.31
C ALA A 68 15.62 12.71 -14.70
N VAL A 69 15.99 13.99 -14.78
CA VAL A 69 16.41 14.63 -16.03
C VAL A 69 17.69 14.00 -16.59
N VAL A 70 18.70 13.77 -15.75
CA VAL A 70 19.96 13.11 -16.15
C VAL A 70 19.69 11.71 -16.71
N ILE A 71 18.85 10.92 -16.04
CA ILE A 71 18.46 9.59 -16.51
C ILE A 71 17.76 9.66 -17.87
N VAL A 72 16.84 10.60 -18.06
CA VAL A 72 16.16 10.79 -19.36
C VAL A 72 17.17 11.13 -20.45
N ILE A 73 18.09 12.07 -20.20
CA ILE A 73 19.13 12.46 -21.17
C ILE A 73 19.99 11.25 -21.54
N ILE A 74 20.45 10.48 -20.55
CA ILE A 74 21.26 9.27 -20.77
C ILE A 74 20.47 8.24 -21.57
N SER A 75 19.22 7.96 -21.19
CA SER A 75 18.37 6.99 -21.88
C SER A 75 18.08 7.43 -23.32
N VAL A 76 17.79 8.70 -23.56
CA VAL A 76 17.58 9.24 -24.92
C VAL A 76 18.86 9.18 -25.73
N TYR A 77 20.02 9.52 -25.16
CA TYR A 77 21.30 9.42 -25.86
C TYR A 77 21.60 7.99 -26.31
N TYR A 78 21.43 7.00 -25.42
CA TYR A 78 21.68 5.59 -25.75
C TYR A 78 20.58 4.92 -26.58
N ARG A 79 19.38 5.51 -26.68
CA ARG A 79 18.18 4.88 -27.29
C ARG A 79 17.39 5.79 -28.23
N SER A 80 18.00 6.85 -28.73
CA SER A 80 17.32 7.88 -29.53
C SER A 80 16.52 7.26 -30.69
N GLU A 81 17.13 6.35 -31.45
CA GLU A 81 16.47 5.68 -32.58
C GLU A 81 15.20 4.92 -32.17
N VAL A 82 15.26 4.14 -31.09
CA VAL A 82 14.12 3.32 -30.62
C VAL A 82 13.00 4.21 -30.07
N LEU A 83 13.36 5.20 -29.24
CA LEU A 83 12.39 6.11 -28.62
C LEU A 83 11.70 7.01 -29.65
N ILE A 84 12.46 7.55 -30.61
CA ILE A 84 11.91 8.34 -31.72
C ILE A 84 11.04 7.45 -32.60
N SER A 85 11.47 6.23 -32.93
CA SER A 85 10.65 5.26 -33.66
C SER A 85 9.32 5.00 -32.97
N ASP A 86 9.32 4.74 -31.66
CA ASP A 86 8.10 4.45 -30.91
C ASP A 86 7.15 5.66 -30.85
N LEU A 87 7.69 6.87 -30.66
CA LEU A 87 6.91 8.10 -30.69
C LEU A 87 6.31 8.37 -32.08
N VAL A 88 7.10 8.22 -33.15
CA VAL A 88 6.63 8.39 -34.53
C VAL A 88 5.56 7.34 -34.88
N LYS A 89 5.74 6.08 -34.45
CA LYS A 89 4.73 5.02 -34.61
C LYS A 89 3.44 5.39 -33.89
N PHE A 90 3.53 5.89 -32.66
CA PHE A 90 2.37 6.33 -31.89
C PHE A 90 1.63 7.49 -32.59
N ILE A 91 2.34 8.53 -33.04
CA ILE A 91 1.76 9.69 -33.75
C ILE A 91 1.08 9.25 -35.05
N LYS A 92 1.76 8.43 -35.89
CA LYS A 92 1.19 7.89 -37.13
C LYS A 92 -0.03 7.03 -36.89
N GLN A 93 -0.01 6.23 -35.83
CA GLN A 93 -1.14 5.39 -35.47
C GLN A 93 -2.34 6.24 -35.05
N PHE A 94 -2.11 7.28 -34.24
CA PHE A 94 -3.15 8.21 -33.81
C PHE A 94 -3.74 9.00 -34.99
N SER A 95 -2.91 9.49 -35.91
CA SER A 95 -3.38 10.24 -37.09
C SER A 95 -4.16 9.38 -38.09
N SER A 96 -3.91 8.07 -38.13
CA SER A 96 -4.59 7.16 -39.07
C SER A 96 -6.03 6.79 -38.69
N PHE A 97 -6.49 7.15 -37.47
CA PHE A 97 -7.77 6.74 -36.87
C PHE A 97 -8.06 5.22 -36.89
N LYS A 98 -7.08 4.37 -37.23
CA LYS A 98 -7.20 2.91 -37.23
C LYS A 98 -6.92 2.36 -35.83
N ILE A 99 -7.93 2.44 -34.95
CA ILE A 99 -7.83 1.96 -33.57
C ILE A 99 -7.87 0.42 -33.56
N LYS A 100 -6.79 -0.21 -33.10
CA LYS A 100 -6.74 -1.67 -32.87
C LYS A 100 -7.61 -2.05 -31.68
N LYS A 101 -8.14 -3.28 -31.68
CA LYS A 101 -8.94 -3.81 -30.56
C LYS A 101 -8.23 -3.69 -29.20
N SER A 102 -6.92 -3.95 -29.15
CA SER A 102 -6.11 -3.80 -27.92
C SER A 102 -6.08 -2.34 -27.40
N GLN A 103 -6.07 -1.37 -28.32
CA GLN A 103 -6.11 0.05 -27.97
C GLN A 103 -7.48 0.46 -27.45
N VAL A 104 -8.57 -0.10 -27.99
CA VAL A 104 -9.92 0.13 -27.45
C VAL A 104 -9.98 -0.30 -25.98
N TYR A 105 -9.48 -1.50 -25.65
CA TYR A 105 -9.42 -1.95 -24.25
C TYR A 105 -8.56 -1.03 -23.38
N THR A 106 -7.42 -0.58 -23.89
CA THR A 106 -6.53 0.34 -23.17
C THR A 106 -7.22 1.69 -22.91
N LEU A 107 -7.92 2.26 -23.89
CA LEU A 107 -8.69 3.50 -23.75
C LEU A 107 -9.83 3.35 -22.74
N LEU A 108 -10.56 2.24 -22.78
CA LEU A 108 -11.63 1.95 -21.80
C LEU A 108 -11.06 1.81 -20.39
N VAL A 109 -9.87 1.22 -20.23
CA VAL A 109 -9.19 1.12 -18.93
C VAL A 109 -8.71 2.48 -18.44
N ILE A 110 -8.23 3.36 -19.33
CA ILE A 110 -7.92 4.76 -18.98
C ILE A 110 -9.19 5.49 -18.49
N LEU A 111 -10.35 5.23 -19.11
CA LEU A 111 -11.63 5.77 -18.65
C LEU A 111 -12.00 5.23 -17.26
N ILE A 112 -11.83 3.93 -17.00
CA ILE A 112 -12.08 3.33 -15.67
C ILE A 112 -11.12 3.92 -14.62
N PHE A 113 -9.86 4.15 -14.99
CA PHE A 113 -8.89 4.86 -14.16
C PHE A 113 -9.39 6.27 -13.82
N ALA A 114 -9.86 7.04 -14.81
CA ALA A 114 -10.37 8.39 -14.60
C ALA A 114 -11.61 8.42 -13.67
N ILE A 115 -12.55 7.48 -13.85
CA ILE A 115 -13.73 7.33 -12.96
C ILE A 115 -13.28 6.98 -11.54
N SER A 116 -12.32 6.06 -11.39
CA SER A 116 -11.77 5.68 -10.09
C SER A 116 -11.04 6.85 -9.42
N ALA A 117 -10.23 7.59 -10.17
CA ALA A 117 -9.53 8.77 -9.70
C ALA A 117 -10.50 9.86 -9.24
N TYR A 118 -11.55 10.13 -10.02
CA TYR A 118 -12.60 11.06 -9.61
C TYR A 118 -13.24 10.62 -8.29
N MET A 119 -13.67 9.36 -8.17
CA MET A 119 -14.30 8.82 -6.95
C MET A 119 -13.37 8.94 -5.73
N TYR A 120 -12.12 8.48 -5.83
CA TYR A 120 -11.20 8.49 -4.70
C TYR A 120 -10.74 9.91 -4.31
N ILE A 121 -10.51 10.80 -5.29
CA ILE A 121 -10.12 12.19 -5.00
C ILE A 121 -11.31 12.94 -4.40
N GLN A 122 -12.49 12.89 -5.02
CA GLN A 122 -13.69 13.54 -4.49
C GLN A 122 -13.97 13.06 -3.07
N GLY A 123 -13.90 11.74 -2.85
CA GLY A 123 -14.07 11.12 -1.56
C GLY A 123 -13.11 11.61 -0.49
N SER A 124 -11.82 11.61 -0.82
CA SER A 124 -10.79 12.08 0.10
C SER A 124 -10.98 13.54 0.49
N PHE A 125 -11.44 14.41 -0.41
CA PHE A 125 -11.66 15.82 -0.12
C PHE A 125 -13.08 16.16 0.37
N ASN A 126 -13.95 15.18 0.61
CA ASN A 126 -15.33 15.43 1.04
C ASN A 126 -15.46 15.92 2.50
N TYR A 127 -14.36 15.89 3.26
CA TYR A 127 -14.29 16.40 4.63
C TYR A 127 -12.89 16.94 4.92
N PRO A 128 -12.76 17.93 5.82
CA PRO A 128 -11.54 18.72 5.97
C PRO A 128 -10.42 18.12 6.83
N TRP A 129 -10.52 16.86 7.20
CA TRP A 129 -9.63 16.21 8.17
C TRP A 129 -9.17 14.82 7.71
N PHE A 130 -8.23 14.17 8.41
CA PHE A 130 -7.86 12.80 8.08
C PHE A 130 -8.74 11.75 8.73
N GLU A 131 -8.87 10.60 8.09
CA GLU A 131 -9.96 9.67 8.34
C GLU A 131 -9.85 8.90 9.66
N ASN A 132 -8.63 8.64 10.12
CA ASN A 132 -8.34 8.00 11.40
C ASN A 132 -6.94 8.43 11.90
N GLY A 133 -6.44 7.81 12.98
CA GLY A 133 -5.16 8.19 13.60
C GLY A 133 -3.91 7.91 12.77
N ASP A 134 -3.90 6.85 11.96
CA ASP A 134 -2.74 6.45 11.16
C ASP A 134 -2.28 7.56 10.18
N PRO A 135 -3.15 8.15 9.33
CA PRO A 135 -2.85 9.30 8.48
C PRO A 135 -2.16 10.47 9.19
N TYR A 136 -2.58 10.83 10.40
CA TYR A 136 -1.96 11.92 11.16
C TYR A 136 -0.50 11.60 11.50
N SER A 137 -0.22 10.35 11.87
CA SER A 137 1.14 9.88 12.12
C SER A 137 1.98 9.83 10.84
N TYR A 138 1.42 9.36 9.72
CA TYR A 138 2.13 9.43 8.43
C TYR A 138 2.41 10.87 8.00
N ALA A 139 1.46 11.78 8.21
CA ALA A 139 1.63 13.20 7.90
C ALA A 139 2.74 13.83 8.75
N LEU A 140 2.84 13.43 10.02
CA LEU A 140 3.90 13.84 10.94
C LEU A 140 5.30 13.43 10.46
N ASP A 141 5.50 12.15 10.12
CA ASP A 141 6.79 11.68 9.57
C ASP A 141 7.10 12.32 8.21
N THR A 142 6.09 12.44 7.36
CA THR A 142 6.22 13.09 6.05
C THR A 142 6.65 14.55 6.21
N LYS A 143 6.05 15.27 7.17
CA LYS A 143 6.41 16.66 7.46
C LYS A 143 7.83 16.75 8.00
N TYR A 144 8.23 15.86 8.91
CA TYR A 144 9.61 15.77 9.41
C TYR A 144 10.62 15.62 8.27
N ILE A 145 10.43 14.61 7.40
CA ILE A 145 11.32 14.36 6.26
C ILE A 145 11.31 15.54 5.29
N SER A 146 10.15 16.19 5.10
CA SER A 146 10.05 17.35 4.20
C SER A 146 10.86 18.57 4.69
N ILE A 147 10.94 18.79 6.00
CA ILE A 147 11.69 19.89 6.62
C ILE A 147 13.18 19.54 6.69
N HIS A 148 13.51 18.40 7.31
CA HIS A 148 14.88 18.02 7.63
C HIS A 148 15.62 17.31 6.50
N LYS A 149 14.91 16.93 5.44
CA LYS A 149 15.45 16.20 4.28
C LYS A 149 16.15 14.90 4.67
N THR A 150 15.73 14.27 5.77
CA THR A 150 16.21 13.00 6.28
C THR A 150 15.08 12.29 7.03
N PHE A 151 15.10 10.96 7.07
CA PHE A 151 14.24 10.18 7.97
C PHE A 151 14.95 9.73 9.26
N GLU A 152 16.23 10.06 9.41
CA GLU A 152 16.99 9.69 10.60
C GLU A 152 16.72 10.65 11.76
N ILE A 153 16.14 10.11 12.83
CA ILE A 153 15.92 10.83 14.09
C ILE A 153 16.58 10.08 15.27
N PRO A 154 17.05 10.74 16.34
CA PRO A 154 17.64 10.07 17.50
C PRO A 154 16.67 9.20 18.32
N PHE A 155 15.35 9.43 18.27
CA PHE A 155 14.38 8.67 19.06
C PHE A 155 13.09 8.42 18.29
N HIS A 156 12.37 7.38 18.70
CA HIS A 156 11.06 7.03 18.15
C HIS A 156 10.00 8.01 18.67
N PHE A 157 9.32 8.72 17.76
CA PHE A 157 8.37 9.79 18.12
C PHE A 157 6.94 9.56 17.61
N THR A 158 6.77 8.60 16.69
CA THR A 158 5.50 8.04 16.24
C THR A 158 5.72 6.63 15.68
N HIS A 159 4.71 5.77 15.69
CA HIS A 159 4.77 4.36 15.29
C HIS A 159 5.17 4.16 13.83
N PHE A 160 5.01 5.19 13.00
CA PHE A 160 5.46 5.16 11.60
C PHE A 160 6.84 5.75 11.37
N SER A 161 7.50 6.27 12.41
CA SER A 161 8.91 6.64 12.41
C SER A 161 9.79 5.40 12.55
N GLN A 162 11.11 5.52 12.33
CA GLN A 162 12.03 4.39 12.47
C GLN A 162 11.84 3.68 13.82
N PRO A 163 11.81 2.33 13.87
CA PRO A 163 12.28 1.38 12.85
C PRO A 163 11.26 1.00 11.77
N TYR A 164 10.09 1.65 11.73
CA TYR A 164 9.12 1.41 10.66
C TYR A 164 9.69 1.80 9.27
N PRO A 165 9.43 1.04 8.19
CA PRO A 165 9.90 1.36 6.84
C PRO A 165 9.43 2.72 6.32
N GLN A 166 10.32 3.53 5.76
CA GLN A 166 10.09 4.95 5.46
C GLN A 166 9.74 5.25 3.99
N GLY A 167 9.64 4.23 3.13
CA GLY A 167 9.52 4.41 1.68
C GLY A 167 8.31 5.24 1.25
N TYR A 168 7.15 5.01 1.87
CA TYR A 168 5.93 5.79 1.59
C TYR A 168 6.07 7.26 2.02
N GLN A 169 6.61 7.48 3.22
CA GLN A 169 6.82 8.80 3.82
C GLN A 169 7.85 9.61 3.01
N ILE A 170 8.90 8.96 2.50
CA ILE A 170 9.89 9.58 1.58
C ILE A 170 9.19 10.09 0.32
N VAL A 171 8.35 9.26 -0.32
CA VAL A 171 7.61 9.64 -1.52
C VAL A 171 6.71 10.84 -1.22
N MET A 172 5.91 10.75 -0.16
CA MET A 172 5.01 11.84 0.23
C MET A 172 5.75 13.11 0.62
N ALA A 173 6.92 12.99 1.25
CA ALA A 173 7.70 14.13 1.69
C ALA A 173 8.23 14.91 0.50
N LEU A 174 8.77 14.23 -0.52
CA LEU A 174 9.22 14.89 -1.75
C LEU A 174 8.10 15.61 -2.48
N LEU A 175 6.91 15.01 -2.54
CA LEU A 175 5.71 15.61 -3.12
C LEU A 175 5.20 16.82 -2.31
N HIS A 176 5.32 16.73 -1.00
CA HIS A 176 4.98 17.82 -0.08
C HIS A 176 5.98 18.96 -0.15
N GLN A 177 7.27 18.73 -0.44
CA GLN A 177 8.24 19.83 -0.56
C GLN A 177 7.92 20.81 -1.71
N THR A 178 7.05 20.43 -2.65
CA THR A 178 6.55 21.29 -3.74
C THR A 178 5.08 21.70 -3.55
N ASN A 179 4.49 21.43 -2.37
CA ASN A 179 3.15 21.81 -1.97
C ASN A 179 3.20 22.54 -0.62
N ASP A 180 2.27 23.43 -0.35
CA ASP A 180 2.18 24.10 0.95
C ASP A 180 1.28 23.37 1.95
N SER A 181 0.48 22.40 1.49
CA SER A 181 -0.51 21.67 2.29
C SER A 181 -0.14 20.20 2.45
N ILE A 182 0.21 19.79 3.68
CA ILE A 182 0.50 18.38 3.97
C ILE A 182 -0.78 17.55 3.89
N TYR A 183 -1.90 18.13 4.33
CA TYR A 183 -3.24 17.57 4.21
C TYR A 183 -3.57 17.24 2.74
N GLY A 184 -3.40 18.24 1.86
CA GLY A 184 -3.67 18.09 0.44
C GLY A 184 -2.73 17.09 -0.24
N SER A 185 -1.43 17.14 0.09
CA SER A 185 -0.42 16.22 -0.47
C SER A 185 -0.77 14.76 -0.17
N MET A 186 -1.02 14.44 1.10
CA MET A 186 -1.29 13.08 1.55
C MET A 186 -2.56 12.52 0.91
N LYS A 187 -3.66 13.30 0.94
CA LYS A 187 -4.95 12.89 0.38
C LYS A 187 -4.92 12.69 -1.13
N PHE A 188 -4.44 13.69 -1.86
CA PHE A 188 -4.44 13.67 -3.33
C PHE A 188 -3.57 12.53 -3.88
N PHE A 189 -2.32 12.43 -3.43
CA PHE A 189 -1.39 11.46 -4.00
C PHE A 189 -1.72 10.03 -3.58
N ASN A 190 -2.26 9.82 -2.38
CA ASN A 190 -2.73 8.50 -1.98
C ASN A 190 -3.90 8.03 -2.88
N ALA A 191 -4.90 8.89 -3.09
CA ALA A 191 -6.00 8.62 -4.02
C ALA A 191 -5.51 8.37 -5.46
N LEU A 192 -4.50 9.13 -5.92
CA LEU A 192 -3.87 8.94 -7.22
C LEU A 192 -3.17 7.58 -7.32
N PHE A 193 -2.37 7.17 -6.32
CA PHE A 193 -1.68 5.87 -6.32
C PHE A 193 -2.67 4.70 -6.35
N VAL A 194 -3.73 4.77 -5.54
CA VAL A 194 -4.81 3.78 -5.55
C VAL A 194 -5.47 3.71 -6.93
N SER A 195 -5.67 4.85 -7.59
CA SER A 195 -6.27 4.89 -8.93
C SER A 195 -5.33 4.32 -9.99
N LEU A 196 -4.05 4.67 -9.95
CA LEU A 196 -3.02 4.16 -10.88
C LEU A 196 -2.90 2.64 -10.84
N SER A 197 -3.25 2.00 -9.71
CA SER A 197 -3.29 0.55 -9.60
C SER A 197 -4.18 -0.10 -10.66
N ILE A 198 -5.23 0.57 -11.14
CA ILE A 198 -6.12 0.07 -12.19
C ILE A 198 -5.35 -0.12 -13.51
N LEU A 199 -4.49 0.85 -13.86
CA LEU A 199 -3.65 0.76 -15.06
C LEU A 199 -2.58 -0.32 -14.90
N PHE A 200 -1.91 -0.37 -13.74
CA PHE A 200 -0.88 -1.38 -13.46
C PHE A 200 -1.46 -2.79 -13.46
N PHE A 201 -2.63 -2.97 -12.87
CA PHE A 201 -3.33 -4.25 -12.87
C PHE A 201 -3.70 -4.70 -14.27
N PHE A 202 -4.20 -3.81 -15.13
CA PHE A 202 -4.54 -4.16 -16.50
C PHE A 202 -3.35 -4.70 -17.27
N PHE A 203 -2.21 -4.00 -17.25
CA PHE A 203 -1.01 -4.46 -17.98
C PHE A 203 -0.41 -5.72 -17.36
N PHE A 204 -0.44 -5.87 -16.04
CA PHE A 204 -0.11 -7.12 -15.37
C PHE A 204 -1.02 -8.27 -15.82
N ALA A 205 -2.34 -8.11 -15.75
CA ALA A 205 -3.31 -9.13 -16.12
C ALA A 205 -3.22 -9.48 -17.61
N ARG A 206 -2.96 -8.48 -18.47
CA ARG A 206 -2.70 -8.67 -19.90
C ARG A 206 -1.51 -9.59 -20.11
N LYS A 207 -0.40 -9.32 -19.43
CA LYS A 207 0.81 -10.15 -19.48
C LYS A 207 0.59 -11.54 -18.92
N LEU A 208 -0.20 -11.66 -17.85
CA LEU A 208 -0.49 -12.93 -17.18
C LEU A 208 -1.34 -13.86 -18.04
N PHE A 209 -2.38 -13.31 -18.69
CA PHE A 209 -3.33 -14.07 -19.49
C PHE A 209 -2.97 -14.19 -20.97
N ASP A 210 -2.03 -13.37 -21.45
CA ASP A 210 -1.76 -13.16 -22.88
C ASP A 210 -3.06 -12.83 -23.65
N SER A 211 -3.89 -11.94 -23.07
CA SER A 211 -5.22 -11.61 -23.60
C SER A 211 -5.74 -10.29 -23.07
N ASP A 212 -5.93 -9.31 -23.97
CA ASP A 212 -6.53 -8.01 -23.62
C ASP A 212 -7.94 -8.16 -23.03
N SER A 213 -8.74 -9.09 -23.57
CA SER A 213 -10.13 -9.25 -23.14
C SER A 213 -10.24 -9.80 -21.71
N LYS A 214 -9.43 -10.80 -21.34
CA LYS A 214 -9.42 -11.34 -19.97
C LYS A 214 -8.92 -10.28 -18.98
N ALA A 215 -7.87 -9.55 -19.37
CA ALA A 215 -7.32 -8.46 -18.57
C ALA A 215 -8.32 -7.32 -18.35
N PHE A 216 -9.05 -6.93 -19.40
CA PHE A 216 -10.08 -5.91 -19.33
C PHE A 216 -11.19 -6.29 -18.34
N TRP A 217 -11.75 -7.50 -18.44
CA TRP A 217 -12.80 -7.96 -17.54
C TRP A 217 -12.32 -8.14 -16.10
N ALA A 218 -11.08 -8.59 -15.91
CA ALA A 218 -10.47 -8.60 -14.58
C ALA A 218 -10.37 -7.18 -14.03
N THR A 219 -9.95 -6.20 -14.85
CA THR A 219 -9.74 -4.81 -14.43
C THR A 219 -11.05 -4.12 -14.07
N ILE A 220 -12.11 -4.31 -14.86
CA ILE A 220 -13.46 -3.84 -14.50
C ILE A 220 -13.87 -4.42 -13.14
N THR A 221 -13.66 -5.72 -12.95
CA THR A 221 -14.02 -6.40 -11.70
C THR A 221 -13.25 -5.81 -10.51
N LEU A 222 -11.93 -5.62 -10.65
CA LEU A 222 -11.09 -5.03 -9.62
C LEU A 222 -11.54 -3.60 -9.27
N ALA A 223 -11.87 -2.80 -10.29
CA ALA A 223 -12.38 -1.44 -10.10
C ALA A 223 -13.73 -1.45 -9.36
N ALA A 224 -14.59 -2.44 -9.61
CA ALA A 224 -15.93 -2.55 -9.03
C ALA A 224 -15.97 -3.08 -7.60
N ILE A 225 -15.06 -3.97 -7.19
CA ILE A 225 -15.16 -4.60 -5.87
C ILE A 225 -14.78 -3.63 -4.73
N PRO A 226 -15.60 -3.50 -3.67
CA PRO A 226 -15.27 -2.69 -2.50
C PRO A 226 -13.96 -3.09 -1.85
N ALA A 227 -13.71 -4.41 -1.70
CA ALA A 227 -12.49 -4.93 -1.07
C ALA A 227 -11.17 -4.52 -1.74
N TRP A 228 -11.21 -3.95 -2.95
CA TRP A 228 -10.04 -3.36 -3.60
C TRP A 228 -9.88 -1.89 -3.22
N LEU A 229 -9.06 -1.64 -2.20
CA LEU A 229 -8.48 -0.36 -1.76
C LEU A 229 -9.47 0.81 -1.56
N SER A 230 -9.17 1.66 -0.58
CA SER A 230 -9.92 2.87 -0.26
C SER A 230 -9.06 4.12 -0.46
N HIS A 231 -9.69 5.30 -0.48
CA HIS A 231 -8.97 6.58 -0.60
C HIS A 231 -8.13 6.96 0.63
N PHE A 232 -8.29 6.26 1.75
CA PHE A 232 -7.66 6.61 3.02
C PHE A 232 -6.14 6.50 2.99
N VAL A 233 -5.48 7.40 3.70
CA VAL A 233 -4.02 7.55 3.69
C VAL A 233 -3.35 6.40 4.45
N PHE A 234 -2.86 5.40 3.71
CA PHE A 234 -2.14 4.25 4.28
C PHE A 234 -0.98 3.84 3.38
N ALA A 235 0.20 3.59 3.97
CA ALA A 235 1.34 3.02 3.24
C ALA A 235 1.05 1.63 2.64
N LEU A 236 0.05 0.90 3.18
CA LEU A 236 -0.47 -0.32 2.58
C LEU A 236 -0.96 -0.09 1.14
N ASN A 237 -1.69 0.99 0.89
CA ASN A 237 -2.28 1.28 -0.41
C ASN A 237 -1.21 1.49 -1.49
N PHE A 238 -0.10 2.14 -1.12
CA PHE A 238 1.08 2.27 -1.97
C PHE A 238 1.60 0.88 -2.38
N ASN A 239 1.89 0.01 -1.41
CA ASN A 239 2.42 -1.31 -1.70
C ASN A 239 1.47 -2.17 -2.55
N MET A 240 0.17 -2.12 -2.27
CA MET A 240 -0.83 -2.86 -3.03
C MET A 240 -0.96 -2.37 -4.47
N ALA A 241 -0.91 -1.05 -4.69
CA ALA A 241 -0.95 -0.49 -6.04
C ALA A 241 0.25 -0.94 -6.88
N PHE A 242 1.45 -0.89 -6.30
CA PHE A 242 2.69 -1.13 -7.02
C PHE A 242 3.12 -2.60 -7.09
N MET A 243 2.53 -3.52 -6.32
CA MET A 243 2.86 -4.96 -6.42
C MET A 243 2.64 -5.52 -7.83
N PHE A 244 1.70 -4.96 -8.59
CA PHE A 244 1.42 -5.38 -9.96
C PHE A 244 2.62 -5.19 -10.89
N LEU A 245 3.47 -4.20 -10.62
CA LEU A 245 4.70 -3.98 -11.39
C LEU A 245 5.74 -5.07 -11.13
N ILE A 246 5.79 -5.62 -9.91
CA ILE A 246 6.65 -6.78 -9.60
C ILE A 246 6.18 -7.97 -10.44
N PHE A 247 4.89 -8.31 -10.38
CA PHE A 247 4.37 -9.45 -11.14
C PHE A 247 4.49 -9.25 -12.65
N TYR A 248 4.27 -8.03 -13.14
CA TYR A 248 4.54 -7.66 -14.54
C TYR A 248 6.00 -7.95 -14.92
N ALA A 249 6.95 -7.43 -14.15
CA ALA A 249 8.38 -7.61 -14.39
C ALA A 249 8.78 -9.09 -14.34
N LEU A 250 8.27 -9.87 -13.37
CA LEU A 250 8.52 -11.31 -13.30
C LEU A 250 8.01 -12.06 -14.53
N LEU A 251 6.82 -11.71 -15.05
CA LEU A 251 6.31 -12.32 -16.28
C LEU A 251 7.17 -11.93 -17.48
N ALA A 252 7.69 -10.70 -17.51
CA ALA A 252 8.55 -10.19 -18.57
C ALA A 252 9.97 -10.79 -18.57
N ILE A 253 10.42 -11.47 -17.50
CA ILE A 253 11.70 -12.21 -17.48
C ILE A 253 11.80 -13.24 -18.62
N LYS A 254 10.65 -13.81 -19.05
CA LYS A 254 10.62 -14.77 -20.17
C LYS A 254 11.07 -14.14 -21.49
N GLU A 255 10.78 -12.85 -21.67
CA GLU A 255 11.09 -12.11 -22.89
C GLU A 255 12.50 -11.51 -22.83
N ASN A 256 12.86 -10.96 -21.66
CA ASN A 256 14.19 -10.43 -21.42
C ASN A 256 14.62 -10.68 -19.97
N LYS A 257 15.72 -11.41 -19.78
CA LYS A 257 16.21 -11.79 -18.45
C LYS A 257 16.56 -10.59 -17.56
N ASN A 258 16.88 -9.43 -18.14
CA ASN A 258 17.22 -8.22 -17.39
C ASN A 258 16.03 -7.68 -16.58
N TRP A 259 14.80 -8.09 -16.88
CA TRP A 259 13.63 -7.77 -16.04
C TRP A 259 13.78 -8.28 -14.61
N LYS A 260 14.67 -9.24 -14.33
CA LYS A 260 14.96 -9.70 -12.96
C LYS A 260 15.51 -8.58 -12.07
N TYR A 261 16.32 -7.68 -12.63
CA TYR A 261 16.87 -6.55 -11.88
C TYR A 261 15.77 -5.58 -11.49
N LEU A 262 14.87 -5.27 -12.42
CA LEU A 262 13.70 -4.42 -12.17
C LEU A 262 12.72 -5.06 -11.18
N ALA A 263 12.41 -6.34 -11.34
CA ALA A 263 11.57 -7.07 -10.40
C ALA A 263 12.16 -7.06 -8.98
N GLY A 264 13.49 -7.22 -8.85
CA GLY A 264 14.17 -7.13 -7.57
C GLY A 264 14.15 -5.71 -6.98
N LEU A 265 14.44 -4.68 -7.78
CA LEU A 265 14.33 -3.29 -7.35
C LEU A 265 12.92 -2.96 -6.86
N PHE A 266 11.89 -3.35 -7.62
CA PHE A 266 10.50 -3.15 -7.25
C PHE A 266 10.15 -3.88 -5.95
N PHE A 267 10.60 -5.12 -5.77
CA PHE A 267 10.39 -5.86 -4.52
C PHE A 267 11.11 -5.21 -3.33
N GLY A 268 12.34 -4.71 -3.53
CA GLY A 268 13.06 -3.92 -2.54
C GLY A 268 12.27 -2.68 -2.12
N ALA A 269 11.76 -1.91 -3.08
CA ALA A 269 10.95 -0.72 -2.80
C ALA A 269 9.69 -1.03 -1.97
N ILE A 270 9.03 -2.17 -2.23
CA ILE A 270 7.88 -2.65 -1.44
C ILE A 270 8.31 -2.93 0.02
N ILE A 271 9.42 -3.65 0.22
CA ILE A 271 10.00 -3.93 1.55
C ILE A 271 10.31 -2.63 2.30
N LEU A 272 10.84 -1.63 1.59
CA LEU A 272 11.19 -0.33 2.14
C LEU A 272 9.98 0.54 2.48
N SER A 273 8.76 0.21 2.04
CA SER A 273 7.59 1.08 2.15
C SER A 273 6.57 0.63 3.20
N HIS A 274 6.31 -0.67 3.35
CA HIS A 274 5.37 -1.16 4.37
C HIS A 274 5.63 -2.64 4.70
N PHE A 275 5.97 -2.95 5.95
CA PHE A 275 6.46 -4.27 6.38
C PHE A 275 5.46 -5.40 6.15
N TYR A 276 4.25 -5.29 6.70
CA TYR A 276 3.27 -6.37 6.70
C TYR A 276 2.88 -6.82 5.28
N THR A 277 2.56 -5.87 4.40
CA THR A 277 2.23 -6.18 3.00
C THR A 277 3.41 -6.81 2.27
N SER A 278 4.65 -6.45 2.62
CA SER A 278 5.84 -7.01 2.00
C SER A 278 5.99 -8.49 2.30
N VAL A 279 5.66 -8.92 3.53
CA VAL A 279 5.63 -10.34 3.90
C VAL A 279 4.58 -11.10 3.09
N VAL A 280 3.37 -10.54 2.95
CA VAL A 280 2.30 -11.17 2.16
C VAL A 280 2.68 -11.23 0.67
N ILE A 281 3.22 -10.15 0.12
CA ILE A 281 3.69 -10.10 -1.28
C ILE A 281 4.84 -11.09 -1.48
N ALA A 282 5.83 -11.15 -0.59
CA ALA A 282 6.91 -12.14 -0.63
C ALA A 282 6.37 -13.57 -0.65
N SER A 283 5.32 -13.86 0.12
CA SER A 283 4.66 -15.16 0.12
C SER A 283 3.99 -15.47 -1.23
N LEU A 284 3.30 -14.49 -1.83
CA LEU A 284 2.71 -14.64 -3.17
C LEU A 284 3.77 -14.85 -4.26
N LEU A 285 4.93 -14.18 -4.15
CA LEU A 285 6.08 -14.34 -5.05
C LEU A 285 6.72 -15.74 -4.88
N ALA A 286 6.84 -16.23 -3.64
CA ALA A 286 7.31 -17.58 -3.36
C ALA A 286 6.37 -18.62 -3.97
N ILE A 287 5.05 -18.48 -3.78
CA ILE A 287 4.03 -19.33 -4.41
C ILE A 287 4.17 -19.30 -5.95
N PHE A 288 4.27 -18.11 -6.53
CA PHE A 288 4.45 -17.92 -7.98
C PHE A 288 5.68 -18.71 -8.48
N TYR A 289 6.80 -18.58 -7.79
CA TYR A 289 8.04 -19.25 -8.17
C TYR A 289 7.98 -20.77 -8.02
N ILE A 290 7.51 -21.26 -6.87
CA ILE A 290 7.38 -22.70 -6.59
C ILE A 290 6.50 -23.36 -7.65
N LEU A 291 5.32 -22.79 -7.94
CA LEU A 291 4.42 -23.34 -8.96
C LEU A 291 5.04 -23.33 -10.36
N LYS A 292 5.79 -22.28 -10.69
CA LYS A 292 6.50 -22.20 -11.97
C LYS A 292 7.57 -23.28 -12.09
N VAL A 293 8.34 -23.53 -11.02
CA VAL A 293 9.33 -24.62 -10.98
C VAL A 293 8.64 -25.98 -11.09
N LEU A 294 7.56 -26.22 -10.35
CA LEU A 294 6.81 -27.48 -10.38
C LEU A 294 6.21 -27.77 -11.76
N SER A 295 5.67 -26.77 -12.45
CA SER A 295 5.02 -26.95 -13.75
C SER A 295 6.01 -27.04 -14.91
N THR A 296 7.01 -26.16 -14.94
CA THR A 296 8.01 -26.15 -16.03
C THR A 296 9.06 -27.23 -15.86
N LYS A 297 9.20 -27.78 -14.64
CA LYS A 297 10.29 -28.67 -14.25
C LYS A 297 11.65 -28.09 -14.63
N LYS A 298 11.79 -26.77 -14.49
CA LYS A 298 13.01 -26.02 -14.73
C LYS A 298 13.23 -25.05 -13.58
N PHE A 299 14.38 -25.16 -12.92
CA PHE A 299 14.85 -24.13 -12.03
C PHE A 299 15.28 -22.93 -12.86
N ASN A 300 14.55 -21.83 -12.73
CA ASN A 300 14.95 -20.58 -13.36
C ASN A 300 15.55 -19.65 -12.30
N LYS A 301 16.88 -19.53 -12.34
CA LYS A 301 17.67 -18.70 -11.43
C LYS A 301 17.28 -17.22 -11.49
N ASP A 302 16.79 -16.74 -12.64
CA ASP A 302 16.46 -15.32 -12.82
C ASP A 302 15.34 -14.84 -11.89
N TYR A 303 14.34 -15.69 -11.57
CA TYR A 303 13.30 -15.34 -10.59
C TYR A 303 13.86 -15.26 -9.17
N LEU A 304 14.76 -16.20 -8.83
CA LEU A 304 15.37 -16.23 -7.50
C LEU A 304 16.33 -15.05 -7.32
N ASP A 305 17.10 -14.70 -8.35
CA ASP A 305 17.95 -13.51 -8.37
C ASP A 305 17.10 -12.25 -8.10
N ALA A 306 15.92 -12.12 -8.72
CA ALA A 306 15.02 -10.99 -8.45
C ALA A 306 14.64 -10.91 -6.96
N TYR A 307 14.32 -12.04 -6.33
CA TYR A 307 13.94 -12.06 -4.91
C TYR A 307 15.11 -11.73 -4.00
N LEU A 308 16.30 -12.26 -4.29
CA LEU A 308 17.52 -11.95 -3.54
C LEU A 308 17.88 -10.47 -3.66
N ILE A 309 17.84 -9.91 -4.88
CA ILE A 309 18.11 -8.48 -5.10
C ILE A 309 17.16 -7.62 -4.26
N GLY A 310 15.85 -7.88 -4.32
CA GLY A 310 14.88 -7.11 -3.54
C GLY A 310 15.07 -7.25 -2.04
N PHE A 311 15.36 -8.47 -1.56
CA PHE A 311 15.68 -8.72 -0.16
C PHE A 311 16.92 -7.92 0.29
N PHE A 312 18.02 -7.96 -0.47
CA PHE A 312 19.23 -7.22 -0.15
C PHE A 312 19.03 -5.70 -0.18
N ILE A 313 18.24 -5.17 -1.12
CA ILE A 313 17.85 -3.76 -1.13
C ILE A 313 17.07 -3.41 0.14
N GLY A 314 16.13 -4.27 0.55
CA GLY A 314 15.40 -4.09 1.80
C GLY A 314 16.30 -4.07 3.04
N LEU A 315 17.33 -4.92 3.07
CA LEU A 315 18.30 -4.98 4.17
C LEU A 315 19.09 -3.67 4.36
N VAL A 316 19.27 -2.87 3.30
CA VAL A 316 19.93 -1.55 3.39
C VAL A 316 19.25 -0.66 4.43
N PHE A 317 17.91 -0.72 4.54
CA PHE A 317 17.17 0.01 5.57
C PHE A 317 17.05 -0.79 6.87
N TRP A 318 16.64 -2.05 6.77
CA TRP A 318 16.25 -2.84 7.94
C TRP A 318 17.41 -3.11 8.88
N VAL A 319 18.60 -3.42 8.38
CA VAL A 319 19.74 -3.73 9.25
C VAL A 319 20.14 -2.52 10.10
N PRO A 320 20.41 -1.32 9.54
CA PRO A 320 20.69 -0.14 10.35
C PRO A 320 19.55 0.26 11.27
N ALA A 321 18.29 0.18 10.80
CA ALA A 321 17.13 0.55 11.62
C ALA A 321 16.96 -0.39 12.83
N LEU A 322 17.11 -1.71 12.63
CA LEU A 322 17.03 -2.68 13.73
C LEU A 322 18.16 -2.51 14.72
N ILE A 323 19.39 -2.24 14.27
CA ILE A 323 20.52 -1.99 15.16
C ILE A 323 20.27 -0.72 16.00
N LYS A 324 19.85 0.36 15.35
CA LYS A 324 19.66 1.67 16.00
C LYS A 324 18.49 1.69 16.99
N PHE A 325 17.42 0.96 16.70
CA PHE A 325 16.19 0.97 17.49
C PHE A 325 15.91 -0.38 18.17
N TRP A 326 16.95 -1.19 18.41
CA TRP A 326 16.81 -2.51 19.03
C TRP A 326 16.11 -2.45 20.39
N ASP A 327 16.54 -1.51 21.24
CA ASP A 327 15.97 -1.32 22.59
C ASP A 327 14.49 -0.89 22.54
N VAL A 328 14.09 -0.18 21.48
CA VAL A 328 12.70 0.22 21.27
C VAL A 328 11.84 -1.01 20.94
N LEU A 329 12.38 -1.98 20.22
CA LEU A 329 11.67 -3.21 19.83
C LEU A 329 11.59 -4.24 20.96
N THR A 330 12.62 -4.33 21.80
CA THR A 330 12.68 -5.36 22.85
C THR A 330 12.07 -4.93 24.19
N GLY A 331 11.93 -3.63 24.45
CA GLY A 331 11.41 -3.11 25.72
C GLY A 331 9.92 -3.43 25.99
N ASP A 332 9.60 -3.82 27.23
CA ASP A 332 8.27 -4.29 27.66
C ASP A 332 7.12 -3.32 27.36
N VAL A 333 7.34 -2.01 27.54
CA VAL A 333 6.30 -0.98 27.35
C VAL A 333 5.97 -0.74 25.87
N ARG A 334 6.83 -1.20 24.92
CA ARG A 334 6.76 -0.80 23.51
C ARG A 334 6.36 -1.91 22.53
N ARG A 335 6.20 -3.15 23.02
CA ARG A 335 5.72 -4.31 22.25
C ARG A 335 4.28 -4.19 21.72
N VAL A 336 3.50 -3.22 22.16
CA VAL A 336 2.13 -3.00 21.63
C VAL A 336 2.18 -2.23 20.31
N GLU A 337 3.27 -1.49 20.03
CA GLU A 337 3.25 -0.40 19.04
C GLU A 337 4.23 -0.54 17.87
N ALA A 338 5.14 -1.53 17.85
CA ALA A 338 5.92 -1.86 16.65
C ALA A 338 5.09 -2.45 15.48
N GLY A 339 3.75 -2.28 15.53
CA GLY A 339 2.80 -2.65 14.52
C GLY A 339 2.93 -4.12 14.10
N GLY A 340 3.08 -4.34 12.80
CA GLY A 340 3.22 -5.69 12.24
C GLY A 340 4.50 -6.42 12.66
N ILE A 341 5.55 -5.70 13.12
CA ILE A 341 6.82 -6.31 13.54
C ILE A 341 6.62 -7.10 14.83
N ASN A 342 5.72 -6.67 15.72
CA ASN A 342 5.43 -7.33 16.99
C ASN A 342 5.11 -8.83 16.85
N VAL A 343 4.51 -9.22 15.72
CA VAL A 343 4.20 -10.63 15.41
C VAL A 343 5.47 -11.48 15.26
N PHE A 344 6.55 -10.85 14.78
CA PHE A 344 7.83 -11.48 14.56
C PHE A 344 8.81 -11.28 15.71
N ILE A 345 8.60 -10.31 16.61
CA ILE A 345 9.52 -10.07 17.74
C ILE A 345 9.75 -11.33 18.58
N PRO A 346 8.73 -12.10 19.02
CA PRO A 346 8.97 -13.33 19.77
C PRO A 346 9.78 -14.37 18.98
N LEU A 347 9.59 -14.41 17.65
CA LEU A 347 10.39 -15.27 16.78
C LEU A 347 11.84 -14.76 16.74
N ILE A 348 12.06 -13.48 16.46
CA ILE A 348 13.38 -12.81 16.39
C ILE A 348 14.12 -12.94 17.71
N GLU A 349 13.45 -12.71 18.85
CA GLU A 349 14.01 -12.89 20.19
C GLU A 349 14.43 -14.34 20.40
N LYS A 350 13.62 -15.32 19.99
CA LYS A 350 14.03 -16.73 20.01
C LYS A 350 15.22 -16.98 19.07
N ILE A 351 15.27 -16.36 17.88
CA ILE A 351 16.42 -16.46 16.96
C ILE A 351 17.69 -15.95 17.63
N ILE A 352 17.62 -14.80 18.29
CA ILE A 352 18.79 -14.10 18.84
C ILE A 352 19.22 -14.69 20.19
N SER A 353 18.29 -15.05 21.06
CA SER A 353 18.60 -15.55 22.42
C SER A 353 18.96 -17.03 22.46
N SER A 354 18.54 -17.83 21.47
CA SER A 354 18.77 -19.27 21.46
C SER A 354 19.89 -19.65 20.50
N LEU A 355 21.02 -20.14 21.05
CA LEU A 355 22.11 -20.73 20.27
C LEU A 355 21.60 -21.81 19.29
N THR A 356 20.64 -22.63 19.73
CA THR A 356 20.00 -23.65 18.89
C THR A 356 19.32 -23.03 17.67
N PHE A 357 18.60 -21.92 17.86
CA PHE A 357 17.90 -21.23 16.77
C PHE A 357 18.86 -20.46 15.87
N GLN A 358 19.94 -19.89 16.42
CA GLN A 358 21.03 -19.31 15.62
C GLN A 358 21.69 -20.36 14.73
N ILE A 359 22.05 -21.53 15.30
CA ILE A 359 22.62 -22.66 14.55
C ILE A 359 21.63 -23.14 13.49
N LEU A 360 20.35 -23.32 13.83
CA LEU A 360 19.33 -23.74 12.87
C LEU A 360 19.17 -22.74 11.74
N THR A 361 19.14 -21.44 12.05
CA THR A 361 19.02 -20.36 11.07
C THR A 361 20.25 -20.30 10.16
N ALA A 362 21.45 -20.41 10.74
CA ALA A 362 22.70 -20.48 9.99
C ALA A 362 22.74 -21.71 9.09
N VAL A 363 22.32 -22.88 9.57
CA VAL A 363 22.18 -24.11 8.79
C VAL A 363 21.17 -23.93 7.66
N ILE A 364 20.01 -23.32 7.91
CA ILE A 364 19.02 -23.03 6.87
C ILE A 364 19.61 -22.09 5.81
N ILE A 365 20.30 -21.02 6.22
CA ILE A 365 20.96 -20.10 5.30
C ILE A 365 22.04 -20.83 4.49
N ILE A 366 22.89 -21.63 5.12
CA ILE A 366 23.92 -22.44 4.44
C ILE A 366 23.28 -23.41 3.45
N ILE A 367 22.18 -24.07 3.82
CA ILE A 367 21.43 -24.96 2.92
C ILE A 367 20.85 -24.16 1.76
N LEU A 368 20.26 -23.00 1.99
CA LEU A 368 19.71 -22.15 0.92
C LEU A 368 20.80 -21.64 -0.02
N VAL A 369 21.96 -21.22 0.51
CA VAL A 369 23.13 -20.82 -0.28
C VAL A 369 23.69 -22.02 -1.05
N ALA A 370 23.81 -23.18 -0.41
CA ALA A 370 24.26 -24.41 -1.06
C ALA A 370 23.30 -24.82 -2.19
N ILE A 371 21.98 -24.78 -1.97
CA ILE A 371 20.95 -25.03 -2.99
C ILE A 371 21.08 -24.01 -4.13
N TYR A 372 21.32 -22.73 -3.83
CA TYR A 372 21.52 -21.70 -4.85
C TYR A 372 22.77 -21.97 -5.71
N LEU A 373 23.91 -22.21 -5.07
CA LEU A 373 25.20 -22.46 -5.73
C LEU A 373 25.21 -23.78 -6.51
N THR A 374 24.59 -24.82 -5.96
CA THR A 374 24.51 -26.15 -6.57
C THR A 374 23.22 -26.38 -7.35
N SER A 375 22.42 -25.33 -7.58
CA SER A 375 21.07 -25.42 -8.16
C SER A 375 21.02 -26.25 -9.44
N LYS A 376 22.04 -26.17 -10.30
CA LYS A 376 22.13 -26.99 -11.53
C LYS A 376 22.22 -28.49 -11.25
N SER A 377 23.02 -28.90 -10.26
CA SER A 377 23.25 -30.31 -9.90
C SER A 377 22.08 -30.86 -9.09
N TRP A 378 21.65 -30.15 -8.05
CA TRP A 378 20.52 -30.55 -7.22
C TRP A 378 19.22 -30.64 -8.04
N PHE A 379 19.02 -29.70 -8.96
CA PHE A 379 17.85 -29.73 -9.81
C PHE A 379 17.84 -30.89 -10.80
N LYS A 380 18.99 -31.50 -11.14
CA LYS A 380 19.01 -32.75 -11.92
C LYS A 380 18.30 -33.87 -11.16
N PHE A 381 18.55 -33.99 -9.85
CA PHE A 381 17.88 -34.95 -8.98
C PHE A 381 16.39 -34.61 -8.78
N VAL A 382 16.08 -33.35 -8.47
CA VAL A 382 14.67 -32.91 -8.32
C VAL A 382 13.89 -33.10 -9.62
N LYS A 383 14.51 -32.82 -10.77
CA LYS A 383 13.90 -33.04 -12.08
C LYS A 383 13.58 -34.52 -12.31
N GLN A 384 14.49 -35.44 -12.01
CA GLN A 384 14.22 -36.89 -12.08
C GLN A 384 13.01 -37.29 -11.21
N PHE A 385 12.86 -36.66 -10.04
CA PHE A 385 11.71 -36.86 -9.17
C PHE A 385 10.42 -36.25 -9.74
N LEU A 386 10.45 -35.00 -10.20
CA LEU A 386 9.32 -34.28 -10.81
C LEU A 386 8.91 -34.84 -12.19
N ASP A 387 9.79 -35.59 -12.86
CA ASP A 387 9.51 -36.22 -14.14
C ASP A 387 8.52 -37.40 -14.04
N LYS A 388 8.33 -37.95 -12.84
CA LYS A 388 7.31 -38.96 -12.57
C LYS A 388 5.89 -38.37 -12.79
N LYS A 389 5.06 -39.10 -13.54
CA LYS A 389 3.76 -38.68 -14.13
C LYS A 389 2.74 -38.07 -13.15
N PHE A 390 2.91 -38.22 -11.84
CA PHE A 390 1.99 -37.71 -10.82
C PHE A 390 2.64 -36.91 -9.70
N VAL A 391 3.97 -36.80 -9.66
CA VAL A 391 4.66 -36.18 -8.52
C VAL A 391 4.30 -34.70 -8.34
N PRO A 392 4.30 -33.83 -9.37
CA PRO A 392 3.91 -32.43 -9.18
C PRO A 392 2.47 -32.26 -8.68
N LEU A 393 1.57 -33.13 -9.13
CA LEU A 393 0.18 -33.15 -8.70
C LEU A 393 0.07 -33.59 -7.23
N ILE A 394 0.78 -34.66 -6.84
CA ILE A 394 0.82 -35.15 -5.46
C ILE A 394 1.43 -34.11 -4.53
N ILE A 395 2.51 -33.45 -4.92
CA ILE A 395 3.12 -32.36 -4.13
C ILE A 395 2.11 -31.23 -3.95
N TYR A 396 1.46 -30.79 -5.03
CA TYR A 396 0.47 -29.72 -4.97
C TYR A 396 -0.71 -30.08 -4.06
N LEU A 397 -1.29 -31.27 -4.25
CA LEU A 397 -2.40 -31.76 -3.43
C LEU A 397 -1.95 -31.98 -1.99
N GLY A 398 -0.74 -32.48 -1.76
CA GLY A 398 -0.18 -32.67 -0.43
C GLY A 398 0.01 -31.35 0.32
N VAL A 399 0.57 -30.33 -0.34
CA VAL A 399 0.69 -28.97 0.23
C VAL A 399 -0.68 -28.36 0.48
N PHE A 400 -1.63 -28.54 -0.43
CA PHE A 400 -3.00 -28.05 -0.28
C PHE A 400 -3.73 -28.74 0.89
N ILE A 401 -3.66 -30.07 0.98
CA ILE A 401 -4.25 -30.87 2.07
C ILE A 401 -3.58 -30.52 3.40
N LEU A 402 -2.24 -30.41 3.44
CA LEU A 402 -1.52 -30.01 4.64
C LEU A 402 -1.91 -28.61 5.09
N SER A 403 -2.04 -27.67 4.13
CA SER A 403 -2.52 -26.32 4.42
C SER A 403 -3.93 -26.37 5.00
N LEU A 404 -4.86 -27.11 4.39
CA LEU A 404 -6.21 -27.30 4.94
C LEU A 404 -6.19 -27.97 6.33
N ALA A 405 -5.34 -28.98 6.54
CA ALA A 405 -5.25 -29.69 7.82
C ALA A 405 -4.76 -28.77 8.93
N VAL A 406 -3.69 -28.00 8.71
CA VAL A 406 -3.18 -26.99 9.66
C VAL A 406 -4.26 -25.96 10.03
N LEU A 407 -5.19 -25.70 9.10
CA LEU A 407 -6.27 -24.73 9.30
C LEU A 407 -7.49 -25.33 10.01
N ILE A 408 -7.79 -26.61 9.77
CA ILE A 408 -8.98 -27.30 10.31
C ILE A 408 -8.71 -27.87 11.70
N ILE A 409 -7.46 -28.24 12.02
CA ILE A 409 -7.13 -28.77 13.35
C ILE A 409 -7.37 -27.66 14.39
N PRO A 410 -8.35 -27.84 15.31
CA PRO A 410 -8.61 -26.88 16.37
C PRO A 410 -7.42 -26.91 17.31
N SER A 411 -6.50 -25.97 17.09
CA SER A 411 -5.36 -25.75 17.97
C SER A 411 -5.48 -24.34 18.54
N GLU A 412 -4.93 -24.15 19.73
CA GLU A 412 -4.60 -22.82 20.21
C GLU A 412 -3.92 -22.05 19.08
N LYS A 413 -4.30 -20.78 18.88
CA LYS A 413 -3.83 -20.00 17.74
C LYS A 413 -2.30 -19.97 17.72
N ILE A 414 -1.70 -20.72 16.80
CA ILE A 414 -0.25 -20.86 16.64
C ILE A 414 0.38 -19.50 16.38
N MET A 415 -0.29 -18.69 15.57
CA MET A 415 0.11 -17.32 15.27
C MET A 415 -1.13 -16.49 14.94
N TYR A 416 -1.42 -15.47 15.75
CA TYR A 416 -2.55 -14.58 15.50
C TYR A 416 -2.18 -13.14 15.78
N SER A 417 -2.16 -12.34 14.71
CA SER A 417 -2.09 -10.90 14.81
C SER A 417 -3.50 -10.32 14.72
N LYS A 418 -4.04 -9.92 15.88
CA LYS A 418 -5.31 -9.19 15.94
C LYS A 418 -5.03 -7.74 15.56
N GLY A 419 -5.67 -7.24 14.51
CA GLY A 419 -5.77 -5.80 14.31
C GLY A 419 -7.16 -5.31 14.69
N SER A 420 -7.33 -3.99 14.68
CA SER A 420 -8.54 -3.30 15.17
C SER A 420 -9.84 -3.77 14.51
N ALA A 421 -9.79 -4.19 13.24
CA ALA A 421 -10.95 -4.67 12.49
C ALA A 421 -10.98 -6.19 12.26
N SER A 422 -10.09 -6.95 12.92
CA SER A 422 -10.08 -8.40 12.77
C SER A 422 -11.33 -9.03 13.40
N ARG A 423 -12.19 -9.62 12.57
CA ARG A 423 -13.37 -10.38 13.01
C ARG A 423 -13.50 -11.69 12.24
N VAL A 424 -14.32 -12.60 12.76
CA VAL A 424 -14.77 -13.79 12.02
C VAL A 424 -15.69 -13.31 10.90
N TYR A 425 -15.38 -13.72 9.67
CA TYR A 425 -16.19 -13.42 8.50
C TYR A 425 -17.14 -14.58 8.20
N THR A 426 -18.35 -14.22 7.83
CA THR A 426 -19.42 -15.14 7.43
C THR A 426 -19.49 -15.23 5.90
N PHE A 427 -20.24 -16.19 5.38
CA PHE A 427 -20.47 -16.29 3.93
C PHE A 427 -21.14 -15.03 3.35
N ALA A 428 -22.04 -14.39 4.11
CA ALA A 428 -22.69 -13.15 3.70
C ALA A 428 -21.69 -12.00 3.47
N ASP A 429 -20.61 -11.94 4.25
CA ASP A 429 -19.56 -10.93 4.11
C ASP A 429 -18.83 -11.00 2.75
N PHE A 430 -18.89 -12.13 2.03
CA PHE A 430 -18.32 -12.25 0.69
C PHE A 430 -19.29 -11.81 -0.41
N PHE A 431 -20.57 -12.19 -0.29
CA PHE A 431 -21.58 -11.96 -1.32
C PHE A 431 -22.19 -10.56 -1.27
N ILE A 432 -22.25 -9.93 -0.10
CA ILE A 432 -22.89 -8.64 0.10
C ILE A 432 -21.83 -7.56 0.23
N ALA A 433 -21.75 -6.68 -0.75
CA ALA A 433 -20.99 -5.45 -0.66
C ALA A 433 -21.72 -4.46 0.27
N GLN A 434 -21.07 -4.09 1.38
CA GLN A 434 -21.66 -3.20 2.38
C GLN A 434 -21.42 -1.74 1.98
N ASN A 435 -22.47 -0.90 2.11
CA ASN A 435 -22.34 0.55 2.00
C ASN A 435 -21.51 1.07 3.20
N GLY A 436 -22.06 0.94 4.42
CA GLY A 436 -21.33 1.18 5.66
C GLY A 436 -20.26 0.11 5.86
N ASN A 437 -19.01 0.44 5.55
CA ASN A 437 -17.90 -0.50 5.56
C ASN A 437 -16.80 -0.09 6.54
N MET A 438 -15.77 -0.92 6.70
CA MET A 438 -14.65 -0.58 7.58
C MET A 438 -13.70 0.40 6.89
N ILE A 439 -13.23 1.40 7.64
CA ILE A 439 -12.31 2.42 7.13
C ILE A 439 -11.00 1.76 6.65
N ASN A 440 -10.40 0.88 7.44
CA ASN A 440 -9.08 0.35 7.12
C ASN A 440 -9.05 -0.63 5.93
N ASN A 441 -10.10 -1.41 5.71
CA ASN A 441 -10.27 -2.20 4.50
C ASN A 441 -11.75 -2.54 4.27
N PRO A 442 -12.36 -2.09 3.16
CA PRO A 442 -13.71 -2.47 2.84
C PRO A 442 -13.82 -4.00 2.66
N ILE A 443 -14.95 -4.57 3.01
CA ILE A 443 -15.28 -5.97 2.77
C ILE A 443 -16.44 -6.10 1.78
N GLY A 444 -16.68 -7.33 1.33
CA GLY A 444 -17.71 -7.61 0.36
C GLY A 444 -17.22 -7.46 -1.06
N ILE A 445 -17.65 -8.40 -1.89
CA ILE A 445 -17.32 -8.46 -3.32
C ILE A 445 -18.54 -8.06 -4.15
N GLY A 446 -19.74 -8.44 -3.69
CA GLY A 446 -21.00 -8.29 -4.41
C GLY A 446 -21.39 -9.58 -5.13
N TRP A 447 -22.70 -9.81 -5.26
CA TRP A 447 -23.24 -11.10 -5.66
C TRP A 447 -22.89 -11.46 -7.11
N LEU A 448 -22.82 -10.49 -8.04
CA LEU A 448 -22.51 -10.79 -9.43
C LEU A 448 -21.04 -11.20 -9.64
N PRO A 449 -20.03 -10.44 -9.15
CA PRO A 449 -18.66 -10.94 -9.20
C PRO A 449 -18.49 -12.26 -8.46
N MET A 450 -19.17 -12.47 -7.31
CA MET A 450 -19.12 -13.77 -6.64
C MET A 450 -19.71 -14.90 -7.50
N PHE A 451 -20.82 -14.68 -8.21
CA PHE A 451 -21.38 -15.66 -9.12
C PHE A 451 -20.37 -16.06 -10.21
N PHE A 452 -19.74 -15.10 -10.88
CA PHE A 452 -18.72 -15.38 -11.89
C PHE A 452 -17.44 -15.98 -11.31
N PHE A 453 -17.10 -15.65 -10.06
CA PHE A 453 -16.00 -16.27 -9.35
C PHE A 453 -16.29 -17.76 -9.10
N MET A 454 -17.46 -18.09 -8.57
CA MET A 454 -17.86 -19.49 -8.33
C MET A 454 -17.93 -20.28 -9.64
N LEU A 455 -18.50 -19.70 -10.69
CA LEU A 455 -18.48 -20.29 -12.04
C LEU A 455 -17.04 -20.52 -12.52
N GLY A 456 -16.15 -19.57 -12.28
CA GLY A 456 -14.72 -19.67 -12.62
C GLY A 456 -14.02 -20.79 -11.90
N LEU A 457 -14.26 -20.94 -10.59
CA LEU A 457 -13.74 -22.06 -9.81
C LEU A 457 -14.22 -23.40 -10.39
N VAL A 458 -15.51 -23.53 -10.70
CA VAL A 458 -16.05 -24.74 -11.33
C VAL A 458 -15.38 -25.02 -12.68
N LEU A 459 -15.22 -24.00 -13.53
CA LEU A 459 -14.55 -24.13 -14.83
C LEU A 459 -13.08 -24.53 -14.70
N LEU A 460 -12.37 -23.99 -13.71
CA LEU A 460 -10.99 -24.35 -13.38
C LEU A 460 -10.89 -25.79 -12.86
N LEU A 461 -11.84 -26.23 -12.03
CA LEU A 461 -11.91 -27.59 -11.48
C LEU A 461 -12.22 -28.64 -12.55
N ILE A 462 -13.19 -28.38 -13.44
CA ILE A 462 -13.48 -29.24 -14.60
C ILE A 462 -12.22 -29.44 -15.46
N HIS A 463 -11.40 -28.40 -15.55
CA HIS A 463 -10.16 -28.41 -16.33
C HIS A 463 -8.90 -28.60 -15.47
N PHE A 464 -9.02 -29.13 -14.25
CA PHE A 464 -7.92 -29.15 -13.27
C PHE A 464 -6.65 -29.81 -13.83
N LYS A 465 -6.78 -30.94 -14.53
CA LYS A 465 -5.64 -31.62 -15.19
C LYS A 465 -4.93 -30.74 -16.23
N LYS A 466 -5.66 -29.84 -16.90
CA LYS A 466 -5.09 -28.92 -17.89
C LYS A 466 -4.35 -27.75 -17.23
N LEU A 467 -4.58 -27.44 -15.95
CA LEU A 467 -3.93 -26.33 -15.24
C LEU A 467 -2.43 -26.54 -15.06
N PHE A 468 -1.98 -27.79 -14.96
CA PHE A 468 -0.56 -28.13 -14.81
C PHE A 468 0.25 -28.03 -16.12
N LYS A 469 -0.41 -27.80 -17.26
CA LYS A 469 0.29 -27.55 -18.54
C LYS A 469 0.93 -26.17 -18.51
N GLU A 470 2.14 -26.05 -19.06
CA GLU A 470 2.91 -24.79 -19.09
C GLU A 470 2.09 -23.60 -19.60
N LYS A 471 1.26 -23.78 -20.63
CA LYS A 471 0.39 -22.72 -21.17
C LYS A 471 -0.69 -22.21 -20.20
N ASN A 472 -1.05 -22.99 -19.20
CA ASN A 472 -2.13 -22.70 -18.25
C ASN A 472 -1.61 -22.49 -16.82
N ILE A 473 -0.29 -22.46 -16.61
CA ILE A 473 0.31 -22.32 -15.27
C ILE A 473 -0.16 -21.06 -14.54
N HIS A 474 -0.45 -19.99 -15.29
CA HIS A 474 -1.00 -18.76 -14.74
C HIS A 474 -2.35 -18.99 -14.02
N LEU A 475 -3.20 -19.89 -14.53
CA LEU A 475 -4.48 -20.23 -13.89
C LEU A 475 -4.27 -21.01 -12.59
N LEU A 476 -3.26 -21.89 -12.52
CA LEU A 476 -2.90 -22.58 -11.28
C LEU A 476 -2.38 -21.58 -10.24
N ILE A 477 -1.53 -20.63 -10.65
CA ILE A 477 -1.05 -19.55 -9.79
C ILE A 477 -2.22 -18.73 -9.24
N ILE A 478 -3.15 -18.29 -10.09
CA ILE A 478 -4.35 -17.55 -9.67
C ILE A 478 -5.15 -18.36 -8.66
N LEU A 479 -5.39 -19.65 -8.92
CA LEU A 479 -6.15 -20.52 -8.01
C LEU A 479 -5.46 -20.65 -6.65
N THR A 480 -4.14 -20.82 -6.62
CA THR A 480 -3.39 -20.88 -5.36
C THR A 480 -3.39 -19.55 -4.61
N TRP A 481 -3.32 -18.41 -5.32
CA TRP A 481 -3.47 -17.10 -4.69
C TRP A 481 -4.88 -16.87 -4.11
N VAL A 482 -5.92 -17.34 -4.80
CA VAL A 482 -7.29 -17.33 -4.27
C VAL A 482 -7.38 -18.13 -2.97
N ILE A 483 -6.84 -19.35 -2.95
CA ILE A 483 -6.80 -20.20 -1.74
C ILE A 483 -6.03 -19.51 -0.62
N PHE A 484 -4.80 -19.06 -0.89
CA PHE A 484 -3.95 -18.40 0.09
C PHE A 484 -4.60 -17.15 0.69
N SER A 485 -5.16 -16.28 -0.15
CA SER A 485 -5.80 -15.05 0.31
C SER A 485 -7.13 -15.30 1.01
N PHE A 486 -7.92 -16.27 0.56
CA PHE A 486 -9.15 -16.70 1.26
C PHE A 486 -8.84 -17.25 2.65
N ILE A 487 -7.82 -18.10 2.79
CA ILE A 487 -7.32 -18.58 4.09
C ILE A 487 -6.92 -17.38 4.97
N GLY A 488 -6.21 -16.41 4.39
CA GLY A 488 -5.84 -15.18 5.09
C GLY A 488 -7.05 -14.40 5.61
N VAL A 489 -8.10 -14.23 4.79
CA VAL A 489 -9.36 -13.59 5.19
C VAL A 489 -10.04 -14.39 6.31
N MET A 490 -10.05 -15.71 6.22
CA MET A 490 -10.63 -16.59 7.23
C MET A 490 -9.75 -16.76 8.49
N GLY A 491 -8.55 -16.17 8.52
CA GLY A 491 -7.56 -16.36 9.57
C GLY A 491 -8.02 -16.00 10.99
N ALA A 492 -9.12 -15.26 11.15
CA ALA A 492 -9.73 -15.02 12.47
C ALA A 492 -10.32 -16.31 13.08
N SER A 493 -10.83 -17.20 12.23
CA SER A 493 -11.45 -18.48 12.57
C SER A 493 -10.48 -19.66 12.54
N LEU A 494 -9.27 -19.46 12.01
CA LEU A 494 -8.28 -20.52 11.78
C LEU A 494 -7.13 -20.39 12.78
N SER A 495 -6.36 -21.47 12.93
CA SER A 495 -5.22 -21.56 13.87
C SER A 495 -4.07 -20.61 13.50
N ILE A 496 -4.01 -20.16 12.24
CA ILE A 496 -3.04 -19.19 11.74
C ILE A 496 -3.80 -18.03 11.11
N GLY A 497 -3.61 -16.82 11.64
CA GLY A 497 -4.27 -15.61 11.16
C GLY A 497 -3.33 -14.41 11.09
N PHE A 498 -3.08 -13.95 9.86
CA PHE A 498 -2.34 -12.72 9.58
C PHE A 498 -3.33 -11.60 9.27
N VAL A 499 -3.60 -10.75 10.28
CA VAL A 499 -4.41 -9.52 10.18
C VAL A 499 -5.56 -9.66 9.15
N PRO A 500 -6.56 -10.53 9.43
CA PRO A 500 -7.53 -11.00 8.43
C PRO A 500 -8.21 -9.91 7.60
N PHE A 501 -8.51 -8.77 8.20
CA PHE A 501 -9.14 -7.65 7.49
C PHE A 501 -8.27 -7.12 6.33
N ARG A 502 -6.92 -7.16 6.43
CA ARG A 502 -6.02 -6.71 5.34
C ARG A 502 -5.94 -7.70 4.18
N MET A 503 -6.31 -8.97 4.41
CA MET A 503 -6.25 -10.02 3.38
C MET A 503 -7.35 -9.87 2.32
N TRP A 504 -8.41 -9.10 2.59
CA TRP A 504 -9.49 -8.82 1.65
C TRP A 504 -9.00 -8.19 0.34
N THR A 505 -7.99 -7.33 0.38
CA THR A 505 -7.45 -6.69 -0.83
C THR A 505 -6.71 -7.69 -1.73
N PHE A 506 -5.94 -8.61 -1.13
CA PHE A 506 -5.30 -9.69 -1.86
C PHE A 506 -6.31 -10.70 -2.42
N PHE A 507 -7.37 -10.97 -1.66
CA PHE A 507 -8.48 -11.80 -2.11
C PHE A 507 -9.20 -11.14 -3.28
N GLY A 508 -9.53 -9.85 -3.19
CA GLY A 508 -10.13 -9.08 -4.27
C GLY A 508 -9.32 -9.09 -5.56
N MET A 509 -8.00 -8.95 -5.47
CA MET A 509 -7.09 -9.09 -6.62
C MET A 509 -7.21 -10.45 -7.29
N SER A 510 -7.04 -11.54 -6.53
CA SER A 510 -7.03 -12.90 -7.07
C SER A 510 -8.40 -13.31 -7.61
N LEU A 511 -9.47 -12.89 -6.95
CA LEU A 511 -10.86 -13.06 -7.38
C LEU A 511 -11.12 -12.34 -8.71
N ALA A 512 -10.67 -11.09 -8.85
CA ALA A 512 -10.87 -10.32 -10.09
C ALA A 512 -10.26 -11.03 -11.31
N LEU A 513 -9.11 -11.68 -11.14
CA LEU A 513 -8.49 -12.50 -12.21
C LEU A 513 -9.36 -13.71 -12.58
N VAL A 514 -9.93 -14.42 -11.61
CA VAL A 514 -10.85 -15.54 -11.88
C VAL A 514 -12.12 -15.06 -12.58
N VAL A 515 -12.73 -13.98 -12.09
CA VAL A 515 -13.94 -13.38 -12.70
C VAL A 515 -13.68 -12.95 -14.14
N GLY A 516 -12.55 -12.28 -14.40
CA GLY A 516 -12.18 -11.87 -15.75
C GLY A 516 -12.01 -13.04 -16.72
N TYR A 517 -11.45 -14.16 -16.24
CA TYR A 517 -11.38 -15.41 -16.98
C TYR A 517 -12.77 -16.01 -17.26
N SER A 518 -13.65 -16.08 -16.25
CA SER A 518 -15.01 -16.62 -16.38
C SER A 518 -15.86 -15.84 -17.38
N ILE A 519 -15.91 -14.51 -17.23
CA ILE A 519 -16.69 -13.64 -18.12
C ILE A 519 -16.22 -13.80 -19.56
N HIS A 520 -14.90 -13.84 -19.79
CA HIS A 520 -14.34 -14.07 -21.11
C HIS A 520 -14.78 -15.41 -21.71
N ILE A 521 -14.77 -16.50 -20.93
CA ILE A 521 -15.24 -17.81 -21.40
C ILE A 521 -16.73 -17.77 -21.75
N CYS A 522 -17.57 -17.22 -20.89
CA CYS A 522 -19.01 -17.08 -21.17
C CYS A 522 -19.26 -16.31 -22.48
N LEU A 523 -18.56 -15.20 -22.69
CA LEU A 523 -18.65 -14.41 -23.93
C LEU A 523 -18.12 -15.15 -25.16
N ALA A 524 -17.08 -15.97 -25.00
CA ALA A 524 -16.54 -16.79 -26.08
C ALA A 524 -17.50 -17.92 -26.47
N SER A 525 -18.18 -18.53 -25.49
CA SER A 525 -19.15 -19.61 -25.72
C SER A 525 -20.35 -19.19 -26.57
N PHE A 526 -20.78 -17.93 -26.54
CA PHE A 526 -21.83 -17.47 -27.48
C PHE A 526 -21.45 -17.62 -28.95
N ASN A 527 -20.14 -17.65 -29.28
CA ASN A 527 -19.70 -17.92 -30.65
C ASN A 527 -20.05 -19.34 -31.11
N SER A 528 -20.05 -20.32 -30.20
CA SER A 528 -20.36 -21.71 -30.53
C SER A 528 -21.86 -22.00 -30.53
N PHE A 529 -22.65 -21.30 -29.70
CA PHE A 529 -24.08 -21.57 -29.55
C PHE A 529 -24.97 -20.87 -30.58
N ILE A 530 -24.61 -19.67 -31.04
CA ILE A 530 -25.46 -18.87 -31.92
C ILE A 530 -24.81 -18.80 -33.30
N SER A 531 -25.41 -19.45 -34.31
CA SER A 531 -24.88 -19.49 -35.69
C SER A 531 -24.96 -18.14 -36.41
N ASN A 532 -26.05 -17.39 -36.23
CA ASN A 532 -26.27 -16.10 -36.88
C ASN A 532 -25.40 -14.98 -36.26
N ASN A 533 -24.55 -14.34 -37.07
CA ASN A 533 -23.62 -13.31 -36.63
C ASN A 533 -24.30 -12.06 -36.02
N ASN A 534 -25.43 -11.61 -36.56
CA ASN A 534 -26.14 -10.43 -36.07
C ASN A 534 -26.80 -10.70 -34.71
N ILE A 535 -27.48 -11.84 -34.58
CA ILE A 535 -28.08 -12.27 -33.31
C ILE A 535 -26.99 -12.49 -32.26
N ARG A 536 -25.87 -13.13 -32.65
CA ARG A 536 -24.72 -13.34 -31.77
C ARG A 536 -24.14 -12.02 -31.26
N PHE A 537 -24.00 -11.01 -32.11
CA PHE A 537 -23.52 -9.69 -31.71
C PHE A 537 -24.49 -9.01 -30.73
N LEU A 538 -25.79 -9.01 -31.05
CA LEU A 538 -26.83 -8.42 -30.20
C LEU A 538 -26.87 -9.09 -28.81
N VAL A 539 -26.87 -10.42 -28.75
CA VAL A 539 -26.89 -11.18 -27.49
C VAL A 539 -25.64 -10.90 -26.67
N LYS A 540 -24.46 -10.81 -27.29
CA LYS A 540 -23.23 -10.43 -26.57
C LYS A 540 -23.31 -9.01 -26.02
N LEU A 541 -23.82 -8.06 -26.78
CA LEU A 541 -23.97 -6.68 -26.34
C LEU A 541 -24.94 -6.59 -25.16
N LEU A 542 -26.09 -7.27 -25.25
CA LEU A 542 -27.06 -7.37 -24.17
C LEU A 542 -26.45 -8.00 -22.91
N PHE A 543 -25.69 -9.10 -23.06
CA PHE A 543 -25.03 -9.75 -21.93
C PHE A 543 -23.96 -8.86 -21.29
N ILE A 544 -23.17 -8.14 -22.09
CA ILE A 544 -22.21 -7.14 -21.60
C ILE A 544 -22.94 -6.05 -20.80
N PHE A 545 -24.04 -5.52 -21.34
CA PHE A 545 -24.84 -4.50 -20.67
C PHE A 545 -25.40 -4.98 -19.33
N LEU A 546 -25.95 -6.20 -19.29
CA LEU A 546 -26.43 -6.83 -18.06
C LEU A 546 -25.30 -7.03 -17.03
N ILE A 547 -24.11 -7.48 -17.46
CA ILE A 547 -22.94 -7.59 -16.58
C ILE A 547 -22.61 -6.24 -15.97
N LEU A 548 -22.55 -5.18 -16.78
CA LEU A 548 -22.19 -3.84 -16.31
C LEU A 548 -23.23 -3.27 -15.34
N ILE A 549 -24.54 -3.43 -15.64
CA ILE A 549 -25.61 -2.98 -14.72
C ILE A 549 -25.54 -3.71 -13.39
N PHE A 550 -25.47 -5.05 -13.42
CA PHE A 550 -25.47 -5.83 -12.19
C PHE A 550 -24.18 -5.65 -11.39
N MET A 551 -23.03 -5.48 -12.06
CA MET A 551 -21.76 -5.22 -11.37
C MET A 551 -21.74 -3.82 -10.76
N TYR A 552 -22.36 -2.85 -11.44
CA TYR A 552 -22.57 -1.52 -10.89
C TYR A 552 -23.43 -1.58 -9.62
N SER A 553 -24.61 -2.20 -9.70
CA SER A 553 -25.53 -2.24 -8.56
C SER A 553 -25.05 -3.12 -7.41
N SER A 554 -24.40 -4.26 -7.69
CA SER A 554 -23.98 -5.21 -6.65
C SER A 554 -22.67 -4.86 -5.95
N SER A 555 -21.80 -4.08 -6.60
CA SER A 555 -20.40 -3.94 -6.18
C SER A 555 -19.90 -2.51 -6.26
N PHE A 556 -19.94 -1.89 -7.45
CA PHE A 556 -19.36 -0.55 -7.64
C PHE A 556 -20.14 0.53 -6.89
N SER A 557 -21.48 0.48 -6.83
CA SER A 557 -22.29 1.45 -6.11
C SER A 557 -21.97 1.46 -4.59
N PRO A 558 -21.93 0.31 -3.88
CA PRO A 558 -21.43 0.28 -2.50
C PRO A 558 -20.00 0.79 -2.34
N LYS A 559 -19.10 0.47 -3.28
CA LYS A 559 -17.72 0.99 -3.26
C LYS A 559 -17.68 2.50 -3.41
N TYR A 560 -18.47 3.04 -4.33
CA TYR A 560 -18.60 4.48 -4.59
C TYR A 560 -19.13 5.19 -3.35
N TRP A 561 -20.21 4.67 -2.75
CA TRP A 561 -20.75 5.20 -1.50
C TRP A 561 -19.70 5.19 -0.39
N HIS A 562 -19.03 4.05 -0.16
CA HIS A 562 -18.01 3.93 0.88
C HIS A 562 -16.88 4.95 0.70
N ASN A 563 -16.42 5.13 -0.55
CA ASN A 563 -15.32 6.03 -0.84
C ASN A 563 -15.75 7.50 -0.92
N THR A 564 -17.02 7.82 -1.09
CA THR A 564 -17.49 9.22 -1.14
C THR A 564 -18.24 9.65 0.12
N ALA A 565 -18.48 8.74 1.06
CA ALA A 565 -19.06 9.04 2.37
C ALA A 565 -18.17 9.98 3.18
N ILE A 566 -18.79 10.81 4.01
CA ILE A 566 -18.09 11.60 5.03
C ILE A 566 -17.74 10.68 6.18
N TRP A 567 -16.44 10.51 6.44
CA TRP A 567 -15.95 9.68 7.54
C TRP A 567 -15.82 10.52 8.80
N PRO A 568 -16.23 9.99 9.97
CA PRO A 568 -16.10 10.73 11.22
C PRO A 568 -14.64 11.01 11.52
N GLU A 569 -14.37 12.18 12.09
CA GLU A 569 -13.07 12.48 12.69
C GLU A 569 -12.94 11.69 14.00
N HIS A 570 -11.86 10.91 14.14
CA HIS A 570 -11.63 10.03 15.29
C HIS A 570 -10.71 10.66 16.35
N GLN A 571 -9.99 11.72 15.98
CA GLN A 571 -9.04 12.44 16.83
C GLN A 571 -9.67 13.64 17.53
N ILE A 572 -10.86 14.09 17.14
CA ILE A 572 -11.57 15.17 17.83
C ILE A 572 -12.94 14.62 18.20
N MET A 573 -13.15 14.41 19.50
CA MET A 573 -14.33 13.69 20.00
C MET A 573 -15.57 14.58 20.02
N GLU A 574 -15.38 15.90 20.19
CA GLU A 574 -16.45 16.89 20.14
C GLU A 574 -16.55 17.52 18.75
N PRO A 575 -17.64 17.33 17.99
CA PRO A 575 -17.77 17.91 16.64
C PRO A 575 -17.62 19.43 16.58
N GLN A 576 -18.03 20.16 17.64
CA GLN A 576 -17.87 21.61 17.71
C GLN A 576 -16.41 22.05 17.79
N ALA A 577 -15.53 21.22 18.37
CA ALA A 577 -14.10 21.49 18.49
C ALA A 577 -13.43 21.51 17.10
N GLN A 578 -13.95 20.72 16.16
CA GLN A 578 -13.43 20.64 14.79
C GLN A 578 -13.49 22.00 14.06
N GLN A 579 -14.48 22.84 14.39
CA GLN A 579 -14.64 24.14 13.74
C GLN A 579 -13.41 25.03 13.93
N LEU A 580 -12.75 24.96 15.09
CA LEU A 580 -11.53 25.73 15.35
C LEU A 580 -10.39 25.27 14.43
N PHE A 581 -10.19 23.96 14.30
CA PHE A 581 -9.14 23.38 13.47
C PHE A 581 -9.38 23.63 11.97
N ILE A 582 -10.63 23.54 11.53
CA ILE A 582 -11.04 23.89 10.17
C ILE A 582 -10.75 25.38 9.91
N TRP A 583 -11.12 26.26 10.85
CA TRP A 583 -10.85 27.69 10.75
C TRP A 583 -9.34 27.98 10.66
N MET A 584 -8.50 27.31 11.47
CA MET A 584 -7.04 27.46 11.41
C MET A 584 -6.51 27.17 10.01
N ARG A 585 -6.99 26.07 9.39
CA ARG A 585 -6.59 25.65 8.04
C ARG A 585 -7.12 26.58 6.95
N ASP A 586 -8.37 27.03 7.06
CA ASP A 586 -9.09 27.78 6.03
C ASP A 586 -8.74 29.28 6.02
N GLY A 587 -7.53 29.62 6.46
CA GLY A 587 -6.96 30.97 6.41
C GLY A 587 -6.96 31.71 7.76
N GLY A 588 -7.47 31.09 8.83
CA GLY A 588 -7.42 31.67 10.18
C GLY A 588 -5.99 31.82 10.70
N LEU A 589 -5.09 30.89 10.34
CA LEU A 589 -3.66 31.00 10.59
C LEU A 589 -2.87 30.77 9.29
N PRO A 590 -1.66 31.36 9.14
CA PRO A 590 -0.74 30.96 8.09
C PRO A 590 -0.42 29.47 8.17
N LYS A 591 -0.31 28.80 7.03
CA LYS A 591 0.15 27.40 6.96
C LYS A 591 1.49 27.25 7.68
N ASP A 592 1.69 26.08 8.30
CA ASP A 592 2.84 25.78 9.14
C ASP A 592 3.01 26.65 10.38
N SER A 593 1.98 27.40 10.79
CA SER A 593 1.97 28.02 12.13
C SER A 593 2.21 26.95 13.19
N THR A 594 3.14 27.21 14.10
CA THR A 594 3.52 26.26 15.15
C THR A 594 2.46 26.24 16.25
N VAL A 595 1.67 25.17 16.30
CA VAL A 595 0.55 24.95 17.23
C VAL A 595 0.80 23.70 18.06
N LEU A 596 0.66 23.80 19.39
CA LEU A 596 0.67 22.65 20.28
C LEU A 596 -0.69 22.52 21.00
N PRO A 597 -1.49 21.46 20.75
CA PRO A 597 -2.72 21.26 21.50
C PRO A 597 -2.43 20.69 22.90
N PHE A 598 -2.88 21.34 23.98
CA PHE A 598 -2.63 20.86 25.35
C PHE A 598 -3.24 19.49 25.62
N CYS A 599 -4.38 19.20 25.01
CA CYS A 599 -5.20 18.04 25.34
C CYS A 599 -5.37 17.03 24.21
N ASN A 600 -4.70 17.25 23.09
CA ASN A 600 -4.72 16.34 21.95
C ASN A 600 -3.32 15.85 21.56
N TYR A 601 -3.25 14.98 20.56
CA TYR A 601 -1.99 14.51 20.00
C TYR A 601 -1.31 15.63 19.21
N PRO A 602 0.02 15.78 19.29
CA PRO A 602 0.72 16.78 18.49
C PRO A 602 0.49 16.55 16.99
N SER A 603 0.34 15.29 16.55
CA SER A 603 0.09 14.94 15.15
C SER A 603 -1.23 15.50 14.59
N LEU A 604 -2.22 15.81 15.44
CA LEU A 604 -3.54 16.29 15.02
C LEU A 604 -3.46 17.53 14.12
N VAL A 605 -2.68 18.54 14.55
CA VAL A 605 -2.70 19.86 13.91
C VAL A 605 -2.15 19.82 12.47
N LEU A 606 -1.39 18.78 12.12
CA LEU A 606 -0.89 18.57 10.76
C LEU A 606 -1.99 18.22 9.77
N GLY A 607 -3.06 17.57 10.19
CA GLY A 607 -4.23 17.36 9.33
C GLY A 607 -4.95 18.65 8.96
N TYR A 608 -4.59 19.75 9.61
CA TYR A 608 -5.12 21.09 9.40
C TYR A 608 -4.04 22.07 8.92
N ASP A 609 -2.97 21.55 8.30
CA ASP A 609 -1.84 22.32 7.74
C ASP A 609 -1.12 23.24 8.75
N MET A 610 -1.20 22.91 10.03
CA MET A 610 -0.40 23.54 11.09
C MET A 610 0.80 22.66 11.43
N LEU A 611 1.79 23.22 12.10
CA LEU A 611 3.02 22.52 12.46
C LEU A 611 3.07 22.20 13.96
N SER A 612 3.30 20.95 14.29
CA SER A 612 3.80 20.55 15.60
C SER A 612 5.17 19.88 15.42
N LYS A 613 6.00 19.91 16.47
CA LYS A 613 7.38 19.41 16.38
C LYS A 613 7.70 18.41 17.50
N PRO A 614 6.98 17.28 17.59
CA PRO A 614 7.22 16.26 18.62
C PRO A 614 8.61 15.59 18.50
N TRP A 615 9.33 15.80 17.40
CA TRP A 615 10.70 15.36 17.19
C TRP A 615 11.76 16.22 17.88
N GLU A 616 11.41 17.39 18.45
CA GLU A 616 12.38 18.26 19.14
C GLU A 616 12.67 17.80 20.57
N THR A 617 11.75 17.11 21.23
CA THR A 617 11.93 16.60 22.59
C THR A 617 11.14 15.32 22.83
N LYS A 618 11.68 14.43 23.68
CA LYS A 618 10.97 13.22 24.13
C LYS A 618 9.71 13.53 24.93
N GLU A 619 9.63 14.72 25.54
CA GLU A 619 8.46 15.19 26.32
C GLU A 619 7.20 15.41 25.47
N LEU A 620 7.36 15.48 24.14
CA LEU A 620 6.29 15.72 23.17
C LEU A 620 5.97 14.52 22.29
N VAL A 621 6.63 13.38 22.51
CA VAL A 621 6.34 12.14 21.78
C VAL A 621 4.86 11.79 21.96
N ASP A 622 4.24 11.22 20.94
CA ASP A 622 2.80 10.99 20.94
C ASP A 622 2.35 10.13 22.18
N ARG A 623 1.14 10.38 22.69
CA ARG A 623 0.71 9.94 24.03
C ARG A 623 0.56 8.43 24.17
N THR A 624 0.40 7.71 23.06
CA THR A 624 0.31 6.25 23.08
C THR A 624 1.62 5.62 23.60
N TYR A 625 2.77 6.28 23.37
CA TYR A 625 4.10 5.78 23.71
C TYR A 625 4.46 5.79 25.20
N LEU A 626 3.72 6.50 26.05
CA LEU A 626 4.12 6.77 27.44
C LEU A 626 2.95 6.72 28.43
N SER A 627 2.08 5.72 28.34
CA SER A 627 1.01 5.53 29.34
C SER A 627 1.54 5.41 30.79
N SER A 628 2.79 4.96 30.96
CA SER A 628 3.45 4.83 32.26
C SER A 628 4.35 6.00 32.69
N ASP A 629 4.69 6.94 31.81
CA ASP A 629 5.54 8.08 32.19
C ASP A 629 4.67 9.18 32.84
N PRO A 630 4.84 9.49 34.13
CA PRO A 630 4.09 10.55 34.80
C PRO A 630 4.54 11.94 34.33
N ASP A 631 5.75 12.11 33.80
CA ASP A 631 6.36 13.41 33.53
C ASP A 631 6.08 13.95 32.11
N HIS A 632 5.25 13.23 31.36
CA HIS A 632 4.91 13.60 29.99
C HIS A 632 4.10 14.92 29.94
N PHE A 633 4.52 15.88 29.10
CA PHE A 633 3.93 17.23 29.03
C PHE A 633 2.40 17.20 28.93
N PHE A 634 1.84 16.31 28.12
CA PHE A 634 0.40 16.23 27.94
C PHE A 634 -0.39 15.71 29.15
N LYS A 635 0.26 15.06 30.10
CA LYS A 635 -0.33 14.62 31.38
C LYS A 635 -0.13 15.67 32.47
N THR A 636 1.00 16.38 32.42
CA THR A 636 1.41 17.32 33.46
C THR A 636 1.03 18.77 33.16
N SER A 637 0.84 19.16 31.90
CA SER A 637 0.58 20.56 31.49
C SER A 637 -0.58 21.20 32.25
N LEU A 638 -1.66 20.47 32.50
CA LEU A 638 -2.80 21.01 33.28
C LEU A 638 -2.54 21.07 34.80
N ASN A 639 -1.51 20.38 35.29
CA ASN A 639 -1.01 20.46 36.67
C ASN A 639 0.11 21.49 36.85
N GLN A 640 0.89 21.75 35.80
CA GLN A 640 2.00 22.72 35.80
C GLN A 640 1.47 24.14 35.96
N SER A 641 2.27 25.02 36.56
CA SER A 641 1.96 26.45 36.62
C SER A 641 1.83 27.07 35.23
N LEU A 642 1.12 28.19 35.12
CA LEU A 642 1.01 28.93 33.87
C LEU A 642 2.38 29.36 33.33
N GLU A 643 3.29 29.74 34.22
CA GLU A 643 4.69 30.10 33.92
C GLU A 643 5.46 28.93 33.29
N GLU A 644 5.38 27.74 33.87
CA GLU A 644 6.05 26.54 33.34
C GLU A 644 5.54 26.19 31.94
N ASN A 645 4.21 26.22 31.73
CA ASN A 645 3.63 25.98 30.41
C ASN A 645 4.07 27.01 29.38
N TYR A 646 4.07 28.29 29.73
CA TYR A 646 4.53 29.35 28.86
C TYR A 646 6.02 29.18 28.48
N ASN A 647 6.87 28.96 29.48
CA ASN A 647 8.30 28.77 29.25
C ASN A 647 8.59 27.52 28.41
N PHE A 648 7.85 26.43 28.64
CA PHE A 648 7.92 25.24 27.80
C PHE A 648 7.56 25.55 26.33
N LEU A 649 6.43 26.21 26.11
CA LEU A 649 5.96 26.54 24.76
C LEU A 649 6.94 27.47 24.03
N LYS A 650 7.45 28.50 24.72
CA LYS A 650 8.46 29.42 24.17
C LYS A 650 9.79 28.72 23.88
N LYS A 651 10.26 27.85 24.78
CA LYS A 651 11.49 27.07 24.62
C LYS A 651 11.51 26.25 23.33
N TYR A 652 10.36 25.66 22.95
CA TYR A 652 10.22 24.88 21.72
C TYR A 652 9.62 25.67 20.54
N GLY A 653 9.54 27.00 20.66
CA GLY A 653 9.14 27.90 19.58
C GLY A 653 7.72 27.68 19.08
N TYR A 654 6.77 27.39 19.98
CA TYR A 654 5.35 27.38 19.64
C TYR A 654 4.78 28.81 19.64
N ASN A 655 3.95 29.11 18.65
CA ASN A 655 3.33 30.42 18.47
C ASN A 655 1.90 30.43 19.00
N TYR A 656 1.26 29.27 18.97
CA TYR A 656 -0.11 29.08 19.42
C TYR A 656 -0.27 27.80 20.25
N THR A 657 -1.29 27.79 21.09
CA THR A 657 -1.76 26.60 21.80
C THR A 657 -3.29 26.52 21.75
N VAL A 658 -3.80 25.29 21.79
CA VAL A 658 -5.25 25.01 21.80
C VAL A 658 -5.62 24.34 23.11
N LEU A 659 -6.69 24.83 23.74
CA LEU A 659 -7.23 24.34 24.99
C LEU A 659 -8.76 24.28 24.95
N GLY A 660 -9.36 23.17 25.39
CA GLY A 660 -10.81 23.01 25.35
C GLY A 660 -11.33 21.66 25.84
N VAL A 661 -12.53 21.30 25.41
CA VAL A 661 -13.32 20.17 25.92
C VAL A 661 -12.63 18.81 25.72
N ASP A 662 -11.73 18.69 24.74
CA ASP A 662 -10.96 17.47 24.54
C ASP A 662 -10.11 17.11 25.79
N CYS A 663 -9.78 18.08 26.65
CA CYS A 663 -9.16 17.83 27.96
C CYS A 663 -10.06 17.00 28.88
N ILE A 664 -11.36 17.31 28.91
CA ILE A 664 -12.32 16.62 29.75
C ILE A 664 -12.54 15.21 29.19
N ILE A 665 -12.77 15.09 27.88
CA ILE A 665 -13.13 13.82 27.25
C ILE A 665 -11.94 12.84 27.24
N LYS A 666 -10.75 13.29 26.80
CA LYS A 666 -9.60 12.41 26.61
C LYS A 666 -8.74 12.23 27.85
N LEU A 667 -8.51 13.32 28.59
CA LEU A 667 -7.64 13.31 29.78
C LEU A 667 -8.43 13.16 31.09
N LYS A 668 -9.76 13.09 31.04
CA LYS A 668 -10.64 12.99 32.23
C LYS A 668 -10.38 14.11 33.24
N VAL A 669 -10.04 15.29 32.73
CA VAL A 669 -9.77 16.48 33.56
C VAL A 669 -11.08 16.99 34.13
N ASN A 670 -11.07 17.41 35.39
CA ASN A 670 -12.21 18.06 36.03
C ASN A 670 -12.55 19.38 35.31
N GLU A 671 -13.82 19.60 34.98
CA GLU A 671 -14.30 20.78 34.28
C GLU A 671 -13.92 22.10 34.98
N THR A 672 -14.07 22.19 36.30
CA THR A 672 -13.66 23.36 37.09
C THR A 672 -12.18 23.68 36.91
N LYS A 673 -11.34 22.63 36.83
CA LYS A 673 -9.89 22.80 36.63
C LYS A 673 -9.57 23.33 35.24
N LEU A 674 -10.29 22.88 34.21
CA LEU A 674 -10.14 23.40 32.86
C LEU A 674 -10.57 24.87 32.80
N ILE A 675 -11.71 25.23 33.38
CA ILE A 675 -12.22 26.60 33.44
C ILE A 675 -11.22 27.51 34.14
N ASN A 676 -10.70 27.10 35.30
CA ASN A 676 -9.67 27.87 36.02
C ASN A 676 -8.43 28.10 35.15
N ARG A 677 -7.98 27.08 34.40
CA ARG A 677 -6.84 27.23 33.49
C ARG A 677 -7.12 28.20 32.34
N VAL A 678 -8.32 28.17 31.77
CA VAL A 678 -8.74 29.10 30.73
C VAL A 678 -8.75 30.54 31.26
N ASN A 679 -9.25 30.75 32.48
CA ASN A 679 -9.26 32.07 33.13
C ASN A 679 -7.83 32.56 33.39
N GLU A 680 -6.96 31.72 33.96
CA GLU A 680 -5.53 32.02 34.16
C GLU A 680 -4.84 32.44 32.86
N MET A 681 -5.10 31.73 31.75
CA MET A 681 -4.54 32.08 30.43
C MET A 681 -5.12 33.39 29.87
N THR A 682 -6.41 33.66 30.10
CA THR A 682 -7.09 34.85 29.57
C THR A 682 -6.71 36.11 30.35
N GLU A 683 -6.47 36.00 31.66
CA GLU A 683 -6.08 37.11 32.54
C GLU A 683 -4.57 37.43 32.46
N SER A 684 -3.76 36.51 31.95
CA SER A 684 -2.31 36.70 31.82
C SER A 684 -1.93 37.44 30.54
N ASP A 685 -0.94 38.33 30.64
CA ASP A 685 -0.27 38.99 29.51
C ASP A 685 0.57 38.05 28.62
N LYS A 686 0.78 36.81 29.04
CA LYS A 686 1.55 35.80 28.30
C LYS A 686 0.81 35.14 27.16
N PHE A 687 -0.52 35.20 27.20
CA PHE A 687 -1.38 34.60 26.20
C PHE A 687 -2.39 35.63 25.68
N THR A 688 -2.79 35.48 24.43
CA THR A 688 -3.85 36.32 23.85
C THR A 688 -4.82 35.42 23.13
N LEU A 689 -6.10 35.48 23.52
CA LEU A 689 -7.16 34.74 22.85
C LEU A 689 -7.30 35.24 21.41
N VAL A 690 -7.11 34.35 20.45
CA VAL A 690 -7.18 34.65 19.01
C VAL A 690 -8.54 34.30 18.44
N GLN A 691 -9.02 33.12 18.81
CA GLN A 691 -10.28 32.55 18.32
C GLN A 691 -10.84 31.63 19.39
N SER A 692 -12.16 31.60 19.51
CA SER A 692 -12.89 30.67 20.37
C SER A 692 -14.07 30.06 19.63
N THR A 693 -14.34 28.80 19.91
CA THR A 693 -15.62 28.14 19.62
C THR A 693 -16.34 27.88 20.95
N SER A 694 -17.50 27.23 20.90
CA SER A 694 -18.20 26.77 22.10
C SER A 694 -17.43 25.71 22.90
N SER A 695 -16.39 25.11 22.32
CA SER A 695 -15.70 23.94 22.89
C SER A 695 -14.18 24.06 22.94
N GLU A 696 -13.57 24.91 22.11
CA GLU A 696 -12.11 25.06 22.04
C GLU A 696 -11.70 26.54 21.97
N LEU A 697 -10.55 26.85 22.55
CA LEU A 697 -9.94 28.17 22.57
C LEU A 697 -8.53 28.09 21.99
N LEU A 698 -8.23 29.02 21.07
CA LEU A 698 -6.91 29.20 20.48
C LEU A 698 -6.26 30.42 21.12
N PHE A 699 -5.12 30.20 21.77
CA PHE A 699 -4.31 31.26 22.35
C PHE A 699 -3.03 31.46 21.54
N LYS A 700 -2.70 32.72 21.24
CA LYS A 700 -1.37 33.15 20.81
C LYS A 700 -0.47 33.26 22.04
N ILE A 701 0.79 32.87 21.87
CA ILE A 701 1.81 32.92 22.92
C ILE A 701 2.65 34.18 22.72
N ASN A 702 2.50 35.16 23.62
CA ASN A 702 3.11 36.50 23.50
C ASN A 702 4.61 36.49 23.68
#